data_AF-A0A7C5CWA2-F1
#
_entry.id   AF-A0A7C5CWA2-F1
#
_cell.length_a   1.000
_cell.length_b   1.000
_cell.length_c   1.000
_cell.angle_alpha   90.00
_cell.angle_beta   90.00
_cell.angle_gamma   90.00
#
_symmetry.space_group_name_H-M   'P 1'
#
loop_
_entity.id
_entity.type
_entity.pdbx_description
1 polymer ?
#
loop_
_entity_poly.entity_id
_entity_poly.type
_entity_poly.pdbx_seq_one_letter_code
_entity_poly.pdbx_strand_id
1 'polypeptide(L)'
;MPQVSHGNTDLHWCNGCDVPLIRGGACPSCGSEPLRIKHTPPGDIRPGFPHDIDEVEHLADRQWGPGAGRALGIHGSPVLLNPCPAPDRLDEVIAGGHVICSVSFSQKELSTMLLLRRDGGARLNGSGFTPEKGYVVCDPTAVPFIMDGMNLLSPGITDCSDGILPGDEVLVIDDDGRVIASGLSRKHSRDMVGTRGMGVKIRWSALPEENSTGNPQEQPEREWKETWDHVVDVNRPHLHSLVKRAVSFIRDAVKRYGPKAAVSYSGGKDSLATLLLTRDAGFELPVMFVDTGIEFPETVEHVRAIAGEMELDLIVGRPRNDFFELVKVFGPPGRDYRWCCKSCKLGPTVSLIREHFPDGVLTFIGQRRYESNTRERKGAVWKNPWVPQQTGASPVQDWTALDVWLYIFLKGARYNPLYERGFQRIGCWLCPSCDLAERELLNLTKVDQEPWSRILEEERKMRDLPEEWIEKGFHRFKKLPPHMVRLAGEMGMERELLDTGRISKGRKGSFMFVDGYGSCADGLSQEGVLNPGMERKRFISLLNIIGPVTNIEGTEGVEVRPEGWSMKRAAVESYSDGTIVIRGSSEDEIKNVRRKLESVIKRTEGCIGCGICVGRCSSDALHIDESGKVMISEEKCIHCGMCLGPCPAESFVRDPYTV
;
A
#
# COMPACT_ATOMS: atom_id res chain seq x y z
N MET A 1 -4.10 19.52 1.42
CA MET A 1 -4.17 18.11 0.95
C MET A 1 -5.37 18.01 0.02
N PRO A 2 -5.27 17.53 -1.22
CA PRO A 2 -6.45 17.34 -2.06
C PRO A 2 -7.31 16.24 -1.45
N GLN A 3 -8.54 16.57 -1.07
CA GLN A 3 -9.55 15.62 -0.62
C GLN A 3 -9.74 14.54 -1.68
N VAL A 4 -9.51 13.30 -1.26
CA VAL A 4 -9.94 12.09 -1.93
C VAL A 4 -11.47 12.16 -2.03
N SER A 5 -12.05 12.25 -3.23
CA SER A 5 -13.51 12.14 -3.43
C SER A 5 -13.95 10.68 -3.50
N HIS A 6 -13.41 9.84 -2.61
CA HIS A 6 -14.02 8.55 -2.28
C HIS A 6 -14.99 8.84 -1.14
N GLY A 7 -16.16 8.20 -1.12
CA GLY A 7 -17.09 8.39 -0.01
C GLY A 7 -18.56 8.13 -0.28
N ASN A 8 -18.89 7.39 -1.33
CA ASN A 8 -20.24 6.87 -1.45
C ASN A 8 -20.24 5.57 -2.24
N THR A 9 -19.69 4.50 -1.65
CA THR A 9 -20.05 3.18 -2.13
C THR A 9 -21.54 2.97 -1.87
N ASP A 10 -22.24 2.46 -2.88
CA ASP A 10 -23.69 2.26 -2.86
C ASP A 10 -24.02 0.99 -2.08
N LEU A 11 -23.67 0.99 -0.78
CA LEU A 11 -23.85 -0.14 0.12
C LEU A 11 -25.12 0.05 0.95
N HIS A 12 -25.96 -0.98 0.94
CA HIS A 12 -27.21 -1.03 1.68
C HIS A 12 -27.29 -2.34 2.49
N TRP A 13 -28.26 -2.42 3.39
CA TRP A 13 -28.55 -3.58 4.19
C TRP A 13 -30.03 -3.95 4.08
N CYS A 14 -30.30 -5.20 3.73
CA CYS A 14 -31.66 -5.69 3.66
C CYS A 14 -32.08 -6.25 5.02
N ASN A 15 -32.93 -5.54 5.77
CA ASN A 15 -33.41 -6.03 7.08
C ASN A 15 -34.20 -7.34 6.99
N GLY A 16 -34.93 -7.57 5.89
CA GLY A 16 -35.74 -8.80 5.73
C GLY A 16 -34.93 -10.08 5.50
N CYS A 17 -33.78 -9.97 4.81
CA CYS A 17 -32.87 -11.09 4.55
C CYS A 17 -31.65 -11.09 5.49
N ASP A 18 -31.45 -10.02 6.24
CA ASP A 18 -30.26 -9.69 7.02
C ASP A 18 -28.93 -9.86 6.26
N VAL A 19 -28.86 -9.25 5.08
CA VAL A 19 -27.66 -9.30 4.23
C VAL A 19 -27.30 -7.92 3.68
N PRO A 20 -26.00 -7.67 3.43
CA PRO A 20 -25.60 -6.49 2.68
C PRO A 20 -26.00 -6.60 1.21
N LEU A 21 -26.40 -5.47 0.63
CA LEU A 21 -26.70 -5.31 -0.79
C LEU A 21 -25.68 -4.37 -1.44
N ILE A 22 -25.05 -4.81 -2.53
CA ILE A 22 -24.02 -4.03 -3.26
C ILE A 22 -24.59 -2.93 -4.17
N ARG A 23 -25.93 -2.81 -4.22
CA ARG A 23 -26.68 -1.78 -4.95
C ARG A 23 -27.95 -1.42 -4.18
N GLY A 24 -28.38 -0.17 -4.32
CA GLY A 24 -29.68 0.28 -3.84
C GLY A 24 -30.86 -0.26 -4.66
N GLY A 25 -32.07 0.01 -4.17
CA GLY A 25 -33.33 -0.51 -4.72
C GLY A 25 -33.90 -1.64 -3.85
N ALA A 26 -35.12 -2.09 -4.16
CA ALA A 26 -35.77 -3.16 -3.42
C ALA A 26 -34.92 -4.44 -3.43
N CYS A 27 -34.87 -5.16 -2.30
CA CYS A 27 -34.12 -6.40 -2.18
C CYS A 27 -34.56 -7.41 -3.26
N PRO A 28 -33.64 -7.98 -4.05
CA PRO A 28 -34.00 -8.93 -5.11
C PRO A 28 -34.64 -10.23 -4.60
N SER A 29 -34.45 -10.57 -3.32
CA SER A 29 -34.98 -11.78 -2.70
C SER A 29 -36.33 -11.55 -2.02
N CYS A 30 -36.41 -10.65 -1.04
CA CYS A 30 -37.64 -10.42 -0.26
C CYS A 30 -38.45 -9.18 -0.67
N GLY A 31 -37.94 -8.33 -1.57
CA GLY A 31 -38.61 -7.10 -2.00
C GLY A 31 -38.62 -5.94 -1.00
N SER A 32 -38.05 -6.09 0.20
CA SER A 32 -38.00 -5.00 1.18
C SER A 32 -37.12 -3.84 0.74
N GLU A 33 -37.47 -2.62 1.11
CA GLU A 33 -36.61 -1.44 0.93
C GLU A 33 -35.43 -1.51 1.91
N PRO A 34 -34.17 -1.49 1.41
CA PRO A 34 -33.01 -1.67 2.25
C PRO A 34 -32.55 -0.36 2.92
N LEU A 35 -31.87 -0.49 4.05
CA LEU A 35 -31.25 0.62 4.76
C LEU A 35 -29.91 0.98 4.12
N ARG A 36 -29.70 2.24 3.75
CA ARG A 36 -28.39 2.71 3.30
C ARG A 36 -27.41 2.78 4.46
N ILE A 37 -26.26 2.13 4.33
CA ILE A 37 -25.24 2.09 5.38
C ILE A 37 -24.40 3.35 5.35
N LYS A 38 -24.43 4.12 6.45
CA LYS A 38 -23.52 5.26 6.66
C LYS A 38 -22.19 4.74 7.19
N HIS A 39 -21.12 4.94 6.43
CA HIS A 39 -19.78 4.46 6.75
C HIS A 39 -18.72 5.52 6.40
N THR A 40 -17.54 5.41 6.99
CA THR A 40 -16.44 6.35 6.74
C THR A 40 -15.80 6.10 5.37
N PRO A 41 -15.59 7.13 4.53
CA PRO A 41 -14.86 6.99 3.27
C PRO A 41 -13.42 6.49 3.45
N PRO A 42 -12.83 5.74 2.50
CA PRO A 42 -13.24 5.61 1.09
C PRO A 42 -14.34 4.58 0.80
N GLY A 43 -14.70 3.72 1.77
CA GLY A 43 -15.74 2.71 1.60
C GLY A 43 -15.29 1.46 0.82
N ASP A 44 -14.01 1.09 0.87
CA ASP A 44 -13.48 -0.11 0.20
C ASP A 44 -13.75 -1.39 1.02
N ILE A 45 -15.02 -1.64 1.26
CA ILE A 45 -15.54 -2.59 2.25
C ILE A 45 -15.32 -4.04 1.79
N ARG A 46 -14.97 -4.92 2.72
CA ARG A 46 -14.77 -6.36 2.49
C ARG A 46 -15.57 -7.22 3.48
N PRO A 47 -15.80 -8.51 3.18
CA PRO A 47 -16.17 -9.51 4.17
C PRO A 47 -15.22 -9.52 5.36
N GLY A 48 -15.78 -9.65 6.57
CA GLY A 48 -15.06 -10.14 7.74
C GLY A 48 -14.91 -11.65 7.64
N PHE A 49 -13.67 -12.13 7.64
CA PHE A 49 -13.35 -13.55 7.70
C PHE A 49 -13.41 -14.05 9.15
N PRO A 50 -13.44 -15.37 9.40
CA PRO A 50 -13.52 -15.92 10.76
C PRO A 50 -12.51 -15.30 11.74
N HIS A 51 -11.22 -15.19 11.34
CA HIS A 51 -10.20 -14.53 12.15
C HIS A 51 -10.55 -13.07 12.52
N ASP A 52 -11.17 -12.31 11.62
CA ASP A 52 -11.57 -10.93 11.91
C ASP A 52 -12.69 -10.89 12.96
N ILE A 53 -13.64 -11.83 12.89
CA ILE A 53 -14.75 -11.94 13.83
C ILE A 53 -14.22 -12.35 15.20
N ASP A 54 -13.35 -13.36 15.24
CA ASP A 54 -12.67 -13.83 16.46
C ASP A 54 -11.83 -12.70 17.10
N GLU A 55 -11.13 -11.89 16.29
CA GLU A 55 -10.37 -10.73 16.76
C GLU A 55 -11.31 -9.72 17.45
N VAL A 56 -12.45 -9.40 16.85
CA VAL A 56 -13.44 -8.46 17.42
C VAL A 56 -14.01 -8.99 18.74
N GLU A 57 -14.42 -10.26 18.79
CA GLU A 57 -14.95 -10.87 20.02
C GLU A 57 -13.90 -10.90 21.13
N HIS A 58 -12.67 -11.33 20.80
CA HIS A 58 -11.57 -11.38 21.76
C HIS A 58 -11.22 -10.00 22.31
N LEU A 59 -11.19 -8.95 21.47
CA LEU A 59 -10.93 -7.59 21.91
C LEU A 59 -12.01 -7.08 22.87
N ALA A 60 -13.29 -7.33 22.56
CA ALA A 60 -14.40 -6.97 23.43
C ALA A 60 -14.30 -7.67 24.79
N ASP A 61 -14.07 -8.99 24.81
CA ASP A 61 -13.93 -9.77 26.04
C ASP A 61 -12.73 -9.31 26.88
N ARG A 62 -11.61 -9.01 26.20
CA ARG A 62 -10.40 -8.52 26.86
C ARG A 62 -10.62 -7.15 27.49
N GLN A 63 -11.42 -6.27 26.88
CA GLN A 63 -11.67 -4.92 27.39
C GLN A 63 -12.74 -4.88 28.49
N TRP A 64 -13.83 -5.64 28.35
CA TRP A 64 -15.02 -5.47 29.20
C TRP A 64 -15.43 -6.68 30.02
N GLY A 65 -14.79 -7.84 29.80
CA GLY A 65 -15.07 -9.08 30.52
C GLY A 65 -15.65 -10.17 29.60
N PRO A 66 -15.56 -11.45 29.99
CA PRO A 66 -16.03 -12.57 29.18
C PRO A 66 -17.50 -12.42 28.76
N GLY A 67 -17.80 -12.73 27.51
CA GLY A 67 -19.16 -12.65 26.96
C GLY A 67 -19.52 -11.33 26.30
N ALA A 68 -18.67 -10.29 26.44
CA ALA A 68 -18.82 -9.02 25.74
C ALA A 68 -18.80 -9.20 24.21
N GLY A 69 -17.91 -10.08 23.70
CA GLY A 69 -17.80 -10.39 22.28
C GLY A 69 -19.08 -11.01 21.72
N ARG A 70 -19.59 -12.07 22.38
CA ARG A 70 -20.85 -12.72 22.00
C ARG A 70 -22.04 -11.76 22.09
N ALA A 71 -22.04 -10.87 23.08
CA ALA A 71 -23.07 -9.84 23.26
C ALA A 71 -23.12 -8.80 22.12
N LEU A 72 -22.07 -8.65 21.31
CA LEU A 72 -22.11 -7.83 20.09
C LEU A 72 -22.94 -8.46 18.97
N GLY A 73 -23.30 -9.74 19.07
CA GLY A 73 -24.19 -10.41 18.12
C GLY A 73 -23.67 -10.37 16.68
N ILE A 74 -22.39 -10.71 16.50
CA ILE A 74 -21.73 -10.75 15.18
C ILE A 74 -21.47 -12.17 14.66
N HIS A 75 -21.57 -13.17 15.54
CA HIS A 75 -21.42 -14.57 15.16
C HIS A 75 -22.63 -15.05 14.35
N GLY A 76 -22.39 -15.82 13.28
CA GLY A 76 -23.46 -16.37 12.42
C GLY A 76 -24.13 -15.38 11.46
N SER A 77 -23.87 -14.07 11.58
CA SER A 77 -24.39 -13.03 10.69
C SER A 77 -23.31 -12.51 9.74
N PRO A 78 -23.67 -11.90 8.60
CA PRO A 78 -22.68 -11.26 7.74
C PRO A 78 -21.98 -10.12 8.49
N VAL A 79 -20.65 -10.14 8.52
CA VAL A 79 -19.84 -9.04 9.07
C VAL A 79 -19.06 -8.40 7.94
N LEU A 80 -19.08 -7.07 7.89
CA LEU A 80 -18.32 -6.29 6.93
C LEU A 80 -17.26 -5.46 7.64
N LEU A 81 -16.07 -5.36 7.04
CA LEU A 81 -15.00 -4.49 7.49
C LEU A 81 -14.77 -3.36 6.50
N ASN A 82 -14.80 -2.13 7.01
CA ASN A 82 -14.52 -0.91 6.26
C ASN A 82 -13.19 -0.30 6.72
N PRO A 83 -12.10 -0.45 5.93
CA PRO A 83 -10.83 0.18 6.27
C PRO A 83 -10.94 1.70 6.17
N CYS A 84 -10.63 2.38 7.26
CA CYS A 84 -10.73 3.83 7.42
C CYS A 84 -9.34 4.49 7.36
N PRO A 85 -9.24 5.75 6.90
CA PRO A 85 -7.99 6.50 6.96
C PRO A 85 -7.48 6.68 8.40
N ALA A 86 -6.31 6.10 8.70
CA ALA A 86 -5.62 6.23 9.98
C ALA A 86 -4.10 6.26 9.79
N PRO A 87 -3.30 6.61 10.82
CA PRO A 87 -1.83 6.51 10.77
C PRO A 87 -1.32 5.10 10.43
N ASP A 88 -2.00 4.07 10.96
CA ASP A 88 -1.77 2.65 10.69
C ASP A 88 -3.15 1.97 10.47
N ARG A 89 -3.54 0.93 11.22
CA ARG A 89 -4.83 0.24 11.04
C ARG A 89 -6.02 0.88 11.80
N LEU A 90 -7.13 1.09 11.10
CA LEU A 90 -8.46 1.39 11.65
C LEU A 90 -9.54 0.78 10.76
N ASP A 91 -10.29 -0.20 11.27
CA ASP A 91 -11.40 -0.83 10.54
C ASP A 91 -12.72 -0.54 11.25
N GLU A 92 -13.71 -0.04 10.54
CA GLU A 92 -15.10 -0.01 11.01
C GLU A 92 -15.73 -1.40 10.82
N VAL A 93 -16.36 -1.92 11.87
CA VAL A 93 -17.08 -3.20 11.84
C VAL A 93 -18.56 -2.92 11.63
N ILE A 94 -19.11 -3.46 10.55
CA ILE A 94 -20.49 -3.28 10.14
C ILE A 94 -21.23 -4.62 10.24
N ALA A 95 -22.33 -4.64 10.99
CA ALA A 95 -23.21 -5.78 11.12
C ALA A 95 -24.66 -5.30 11.27
N GLY A 96 -25.62 -6.08 10.77
CA GLY A 96 -27.06 -5.73 10.83
C GLY A 96 -27.41 -4.38 10.19
N GLY A 97 -26.56 -3.84 9.31
CA GLY A 97 -26.77 -2.54 8.65
C GLY A 97 -26.18 -1.33 9.36
N HIS A 98 -25.49 -1.53 10.48
CA HIS A 98 -24.94 -0.46 11.32
C HIS A 98 -23.45 -0.63 11.56
N VAL A 99 -22.72 0.48 11.73
CA VAL A 99 -21.33 0.45 12.23
C VAL A 99 -21.40 0.28 13.74
N ILE A 100 -21.05 -0.91 14.23
CA ILE A 100 -21.22 -1.28 15.65
C ILE A 100 -19.98 -0.98 16.49
N CYS A 101 -18.79 -1.07 15.91
CA CYS A 101 -17.54 -0.74 16.56
C CYS A 101 -16.45 -0.41 15.53
N SER A 102 -15.26 -0.08 16.01
CA SER A 102 -14.08 0.07 15.16
C SER A 102 -12.87 -0.60 15.82
N VAL A 103 -12.11 -1.39 15.06
CA VAL A 103 -10.84 -1.98 15.49
C VAL A 103 -9.74 -1.01 15.15
N SER A 104 -9.02 -0.51 16.15
CA SER A 104 -7.99 0.53 15.99
C SER A 104 -6.66 0.08 16.58
N PHE A 105 -5.58 0.24 15.82
CA PHE A 105 -4.23 -0.04 16.29
C PHE A 105 -3.50 1.23 16.74
N SER A 106 -2.94 1.21 17.95
CA SER A 106 -2.07 2.26 18.46
C SER A 106 -0.62 1.95 18.15
N GLN A 107 0.02 2.75 17.29
CA GLN A 107 1.46 2.60 17.03
C GLN A 107 2.30 2.90 18.28
N LYS A 108 1.83 3.78 19.17
CA LYS A 108 2.55 4.15 20.39
C LYS A 108 2.59 2.98 21.37
N GLU A 109 1.44 2.38 21.65
CA GLU A 109 1.30 1.30 22.63
C GLU A 109 1.51 -0.09 22.01
N LEU A 110 1.57 -0.18 20.68
CA LEU A 110 1.61 -1.45 19.92
C LEU A 110 0.47 -2.40 20.32
N SER A 111 -0.72 -1.84 20.54
CA SER A 111 -1.90 -2.57 20.95
C SER A 111 -3.10 -2.23 20.07
N THR A 112 -3.92 -3.24 19.82
CA THR A 112 -5.21 -3.10 19.14
C THR A 112 -6.31 -2.93 20.17
N MET A 113 -7.23 -1.99 19.96
CA MET A 113 -8.40 -1.76 20.81
C MET A 113 -9.67 -1.68 19.96
N LEU A 114 -10.78 -2.08 20.58
CA LEU A 114 -12.12 -1.95 20.04
C LEU A 114 -12.76 -0.67 20.57
N LEU A 115 -13.19 0.19 19.67
CA LEU A 115 -13.87 1.45 19.94
C LEU A 115 -15.36 1.25 19.69
N LEU A 116 -16.15 1.14 20.75
CA LEU A 116 -17.58 0.87 20.62
C LEU A 116 -18.32 2.06 20.01
N ARG A 117 -19.19 1.82 19.03
CA ARG A 117 -20.10 2.84 18.50
C ARG A 117 -21.46 2.74 19.17
N ARG A 118 -22.33 3.70 18.89
CA ARG A 118 -23.70 3.76 19.40
C ARG A 118 -24.45 2.43 19.24
N ASP A 119 -24.49 1.90 18.03
CA ASP A 119 -25.22 0.66 17.71
C ASP A 119 -24.57 -0.60 18.32
N GLY A 120 -23.27 -0.56 18.65
CA GLY A 120 -22.63 -1.63 19.44
C GLY A 120 -23.02 -1.57 20.91
N GLY A 121 -23.06 -0.37 21.50
CA GLY A 121 -23.55 -0.17 22.88
C GLY A 121 -25.00 -0.60 23.06
N ALA A 122 -25.83 -0.29 22.07
CA ALA A 122 -27.21 -0.77 21.97
C ALA A 122 -27.32 -2.30 22.04
N ARG A 123 -26.45 -3.01 21.30
CA ARG A 123 -26.45 -4.48 21.29
C ARG A 123 -26.00 -5.08 22.61
N LEU A 124 -24.94 -4.53 23.23
CA LEU A 124 -24.53 -4.95 24.56
C LEU A 124 -25.69 -4.82 25.57
N ASN A 125 -26.36 -3.66 25.58
CA ASN A 125 -27.51 -3.44 26.45
C ASN A 125 -28.68 -4.41 26.14
N GLY A 126 -29.03 -4.56 24.86
CA GLY A 126 -30.13 -5.44 24.42
C GLY A 126 -29.90 -6.93 24.71
N SER A 127 -28.64 -7.35 24.83
CA SER A 127 -28.27 -8.72 25.21
C SER A 127 -28.37 -9.00 26.72
N GLY A 128 -28.52 -7.95 27.55
CA GLY A 128 -28.44 -8.06 29.01
C GLY A 128 -27.02 -8.23 29.54
N PHE A 129 -25.99 -7.93 28.74
CA PHE A 129 -24.59 -7.98 29.16
C PHE A 129 -24.26 -6.86 30.16
N THR A 130 -23.58 -7.22 31.24
CA THR A 130 -23.03 -6.29 32.23
C THR A 130 -21.51 -6.43 32.25
N PRO A 131 -20.75 -5.34 32.07
CA PRO A 131 -19.30 -5.42 32.05
C PRO A 131 -18.72 -5.77 33.43
N GLU A 132 -17.70 -6.63 33.46
CA GLU A 132 -16.96 -7.00 34.67
C GLU A 132 -15.75 -6.08 34.92
N LYS A 133 -15.27 -5.41 33.86
CA LYS A 133 -14.12 -4.50 33.89
C LYS A 133 -14.23 -3.43 32.81
N GLY A 134 -13.37 -2.42 32.86
CA GLY A 134 -13.32 -1.36 31.86
C GLY A 134 -14.62 -0.53 31.82
N TYR A 135 -15.25 -0.29 32.98
CA TYR A 135 -16.49 0.49 33.07
C TYR A 135 -16.41 1.61 34.11
N VAL A 136 -17.23 2.64 33.93
CA VAL A 136 -17.53 3.68 34.92
C VAL A 136 -19.05 3.79 35.10
N VAL A 137 -19.51 3.96 36.34
CA VAL A 137 -20.92 4.16 36.66
C VAL A 137 -21.22 5.65 36.68
N CYS A 138 -22.21 6.05 35.88
CA CYS A 138 -22.63 7.44 35.73
C CYS A 138 -23.75 7.77 36.70
N ASP A 139 -23.62 8.89 37.40
CA ASP A 139 -24.72 9.46 38.16
C ASP A 139 -25.91 9.75 37.22
N PRO A 140 -27.15 9.35 37.57
CA PRO A 140 -28.33 9.58 36.74
C PRO A 140 -28.54 11.05 36.34
N THR A 141 -28.11 12.01 37.18
CA THR A 141 -28.21 13.44 36.88
C THR A 141 -27.26 13.90 35.77
N ALA A 142 -26.19 13.14 35.49
CA ALA A 142 -25.22 13.43 34.44
C ALA A 142 -25.63 12.87 33.06
N VAL A 143 -26.55 11.89 33.01
CA VAL A 143 -26.98 11.22 31.78
C VAL A 143 -27.50 12.20 30.71
N PRO A 144 -28.38 13.19 31.01
CA PRO A 144 -28.87 14.12 29.98
C PRO A 144 -27.74 14.90 29.29
N PHE A 145 -26.70 15.28 30.03
CA PHE A 145 -25.56 16.00 29.47
C PHE A 145 -24.72 15.13 28.53
N ILE A 146 -24.55 13.85 28.86
CA ILE A 146 -23.87 12.89 27.97
C ILE A 146 -24.66 12.72 26.67
N MET A 147 -25.98 12.68 26.75
CA MET A 147 -26.86 12.59 25.58
C MET A 147 -26.77 13.86 24.70
N ASP A 148 -26.55 15.01 25.31
CA ASP A 148 -26.25 16.28 24.62
C ASP A 148 -24.79 16.39 24.12
N GLY A 149 -24.01 15.31 24.21
CA GLY A 149 -22.64 15.22 23.68
C GLY A 149 -21.55 15.79 24.60
N MET A 150 -21.85 16.01 25.87
CA MET A 150 -20.86 16.46 26.86
C MET A 150 -19.96 15.32 27.35
N ASN A 151 -18.78 15.67 27.84
CA ASN A 151 -17.88 14.71 28.49
C ASN A 151 -18.29 14.44 29.93
N LEU A 152 -18.03 13.23 30.43
CA LEU A 152 -18.32 12.86 31.81
C LEU A 152 -17.22 13.37 32.74
N LEU A 153 -17.59 14.29 33.62
CA LEU A 153 -16.71 14.81 34.66
C LEU A 153 -16.72 13.87 35.87
N SER A 154 -15.59 13.77 36.58
CA SER A 154 -15.45 12.95 37.78
C SER A 154 -16.53 13.14 38.85
N PRO A 155 -17.09 14.35 39.08
CA PRO A 155 -18.21 14.50 40.02
C PRO A 155 -19.50 13.78 39.61
N GLY A 156 -19.67 13.44 38.33
CA GLY A 156 -20.79 12.65 37.82
C GLY A 156 -20.49 11.16 37.71
N ILE A 157 -19.40 10.68 38.31
CA ILE A 157 -19.03 9.26 38.35
C ILE A 157 -19.22 8.77 39.78
N THR A 158 -20.07 7.77 39.96
CA THR A 158 -20.41 7.19 41.28
C THR A 158 -19.52 6.01 41.63
N ASP A 159 -19.11 5.22 40.63
CA ASP A 159 -18.24 4.06 40.79
C ASP A 159 -17.45 3.76 39.49
N CYS A 160 -16.42 2.91 39.56
CA CYS A 160 -15.70 2.42 38.38
C CYS A 160 -14.97 1.11 38.64
N SER A 161 -14.73 0.33 37.58
CA SER A 161 -13.90 -0.89 37.69
C SER A 161 -12.45 -0.56 38.06
N ASP A 162 -11.82 -1.45 38.81
CA ASP A 162 -10.40 -1.38 39.13
C ASP A 162 -9.50 -1.47 37.88
N GLY A 163 -8.29 -0.93 38.00
CA GLY A 163 -7.25 -1.08 36.97
C GLY A 163 -7.37 -0.17 35.76
N ILE A 164 -8.38 0.69 35.66
CA ILE A 164 -8.49 1.69 34.58
C ILE A 164 -7.29 2.66 34.63
N LEU A 165 -6.65 2.85 33.49
CA LEU A 165 -5.57 3.81 33.26
C LEU A 165 -6.03 4.95 32.32
N PRO A 166 -5.38 6.13 32.37
CA PRO A 166 -5.58 7.16 31.37
C PRO A 166 -5.24 6.63 29.97
N GLY A 167 -6.17 6.75 29.02
CA GLY A 167 -6.01 6.21 27.68
C GLY A 167 -6.76 4.90 27.43
N ASP A 168 -7.30 4.27 28.46
CA ASP A 168 -8.13 3.07 28.29
C ASP A 168 -9.50 3.43 27.71
N GLU A 169 -10.01 2.52 26.88
CA GLU A 169 -11.39 2.59 26.41
C GLU A 169 -12.34 2.02 27.47
N VAL A 170 -13.30 2.83 27.92
CA VAL A 170 -14.25 2.45 28.97
C VAL A 170 -15.70 2.56 28.50
N LEU A 171 -16.54 1.67 29.03
CA LEU A 171 -17.99 1.79 28.95
C LEU A 171 -18.49 2.70 30.08
N VAL A 172 -19.44 3.55 29.77
CA VAL A 172 -20.21 4.29 30.77
C VAL A 172 -21.52 3.54 30.95
N ILE A 173 -21.79 3.14 32.18
CA ILE A 173 -23.00 2.40 32.55
C ILE A 173 -23.85 3.21 33.53
N ASP A 174 -25.15 2.90 33.61
CA ASP A 174 -26.02 3.36 34.69
C ASP A 174 -25.95 2.44 35.92
N ASP A 175 -26.70 2.77 36.98
CA ASP A 175 -26.75 1.99 38.22
C ASP A 175 -27.33 0.56 38.02
N ASP A 176 -28.06 0.32 36.93
CA ASP A 176 -28.59 -1.00 36.54
C ASP A 176 -27.57 -1.82 35.74
N GLY A 177 -26.39 -1.26 35.45
CA GLY A 177 -25.35 -1.91 34.66
C GLY A 177 -25.53 -1.79 33.14
N ARG A 178 -26.46 -0.95 32.67
CA ARG A 178 -26.75 -0.77 31.24
C ARG A 178 -25.77 0.19 30.60
N VAL A 179 -25.28 -0.15 29.41
CA VAL A 179 -24.35 0.69 28.65
C VAL A 179 -25.08 1.90 28.06
N ILE A 180 -24.68 3.11 28.48
CA ILE A 180 -25.24 4.38 28.00
C ILE A 180 -24.27 5.16 27.09
N ALA A 181 -22.96 4.94 27.22
CA ALA A 181 -21.96 5.58 26.39
C ALA A 181 -20.64 4.80 26.37
N SER A 182 -19.75 5.17 25.44
CA SER A 182 -18.36 4.72 25.38
C SER A 182 -17.42 5.91 25.24
N GLY A 183 -16.21 5.78 25.80
CA GLY A 183 -15.25 6.86 25.76
C GLY A 183 -13.86 6.50 26.24
N LEU A 184 -12.98 7.49 26.21
CA LEU A 184 -11.60 7.38 26.61
C LEU A 184 -11.43 7.85 28.06
N SER A 185 -10.88 7.00 28.92
CA SER A 185 -10.50 7.41 30.26
C SER A 185 -9.43 8.50 30.22
N ARG A 186 -9.60 9.52 31.07
CA ARG A 186 -8.60 10.57 31.32
C ARG A 186 -7.88 10.42 32.65
N LYS A 187 -8.25 9.41 33.44
CA LYS A 187 -7.78 9.23 34.81
C LYS A 187 -7.54 7.77 35.14
N HIS A 188 -6.76 7.56 36.20
CA HIS A 188 -6.68 6.26 36.83
C HIS A 188 -7.96 5.98 37.62
N SER A 189 -8.38 4.71 37.75
CA SER A 189 -9.53 4.29 38.58
C SER A 189 -9.55 4.94 39.98
N ARG A 190 -8.41 4.95 40.69
CA ARG A 190 -8.25 5.55 42.02
C ARG A 190 -8.55 7.06 42.10
N ASP A 191 -8.49 7.75 40.97
CA ASP A 191 -8.73 9.18 40.85
C ASP A 191 -10.06 9.49 40.12
N MET A 192 -10.83 8.47 39.76
CA MET A 192 -12.02 8.59 38.92
C MET A 192 -13.20 9.20 39.69
N VAL A 193 -13.46 8.67 40.89
CA VAL A 193 -14.61 9.02 41.76
C VAL A 193 -14.20 10.09 42.78
N GLY A 194 -15.11 11.04 43.06
CA GLY A 194 -14.94 12.03 44.14
C GLY A 194 -13.90 13.12 43.89
N THR A 195 -13.33 13.19 42.67
CA THR A 195 -12.33 14.20 42.30
C THR A 195 -12.88 15.23 41.29
N ARG A 196 -12.10 16.28 40.98
CA ARG A 196 -12.47 17.30 39.98
C ARG A 196 -11.83 17.03 38.62
N GLY A 197 -12.46 17.51 37.55
CA GLY A 197 -11.95 17.43 36.17
C GLY A 197 -12.62 16.33 35.34
N MET A 198 -12.18 16.17 34.09
CA MET A 198 -12.73 15.19 33.16
C MET A 198 -12.33 13.77 33.60
N GLY A 199 -13.32 12.90 33.82
CA GLY A 199 -13.11 11.49 34.08
C GLY A 199 -13.03 10.72 32.76
N VAL A 200 -14.05 10.87 31.92
CA VAL A 200 -14.14 10.19 30.61
C VAL A 200 -14.43 11.19 29.51
N LYS A 201 -13.64 11.11 28.42
CA LYS A 201 -13.92 11.80 27.17
C LYS A 201 -14.89 10.93 26.35
N ILE A 202 -16.16 11.32 26.33
CA ILE A 202 -17.22 10.59 25.61
C ILE A 202 -16.98 10.67 24.10
N ARG A 203 -17.19 9.54 23.41
CA ARG A 203 -17.19 9.48 21.94
C ARG A 203 -18.56 9.18 21.37
N TRP A 204 -19.27 8.24 21.98
CA TRP A 204 -20.58 7.80 21.53
C TRP A 204 -21.50 7.62 22.73
N SER A 205 -22.74 8.07 22.59
CA SER A 205 -23.82 7.85 23.54
C SER A 205 -24.98 7.14 22.85
N ALA A 206 -25.68 6.28 23.58
CA ALA A 206 -26.82 5.51 23.11
C ALA A 206 -27.88 5.45 24.22
N LEU A 207 -29.14 5.76 23.90
CA LEU A 207 -30.24 5.55 24.82
C LEU A 207 -30.69 4.07 24.81
N PRO A 208 -31.09 3.52 25.98
CA PRO A 208 -31.63 2.16 26.07
C PRO A 208 -32.87 1.91 25.19
N GLU A 209 -33.75 2.92 25.07
CA GLU A 209 -35.09 2.79 24.49
C GLU A 209 -35.15 3.04 22.97
N GLU A 210 -34.09 3.55 22.34
CA GLU A 210 -34.09 3.88 20.91
C GLU A 210 -33.90 2.66 19.97
N ASN A 211 -33.71 1.46 20.53
CA ASN A 211 -33.31 0.27 19.76
C ASN A 211 -34.46 -0.72 19.59
N SER A 212 -35.41 -0.41 18.71
CA SER A 212 -36.43 -1.35 18.22
C SER A 212 -36.18 -1.84 16.79
N THR A 213 -35.01 -1.58 16.21
CA THR A 213 -34.67 -2.07 14.87
C THR A 213 -33.37 -2.85 14.89
N GLY A 214 -33.47 -4.15 15.17
CA GLY A 214 -32.36 -5.08 15.02
C GLY A 214 -31.79 -5.58 16.35
N ASN A 215 -32.65 -6.01 17.27
CA ASN A 215 -32.24 -7.15 18.06
C ASN A 215 -31.99 -8.27 17.04
N PRO A 216 -30.82 -8.94 17.00
CA PRO A 216 -30.71 -10.18 16.25
C PRO A 216 -31.74 -11.11 16.91
N GLN A 217 -32.95 -11.20 16.35
CA GLN A 217 -33.85 -12.31 16.63
C GLN A 217 -33.00 -13.55 16.51
N GLU A 218 -32.91 -14.37 17.56
CA GLU A 218 -32.24 -15.67 17.63
C GLU A 218 -32.01 -16.26 16.23
N GLN A 219 -30.93 -15.84 15.56
CA GLN A 219 -30.65 -16.32 14.23
C GLN A 219 -30.01 -17.68 14.45
N PRO A 220 -30.39 -18.71 13.69
CA PRO A 220 -29.71 -19.98 13.78
C PRO A 220 -28.21 -19.73 13.55
N GLU A 221 -27.35 -20.26 14.42
CA GLU A 221 -25.91 -20.20 14.20
C GLU A 221 -25.62 -20.86 12.85
N ARG A 222 -25.17 -20.05 11.88
CA ARG A 222 -24.75 -20.51 10.56
C ARG A 222 -23.24 -20.53 10.49
N GLU A 223 -22.72 -21.51 9.78
CA GLU A 223 -21.32 -21.51 9.39
C GLU A 223 -21.01 -20.32 8.49
N TRP A 224 -19.81 -19.74 8.62
CA TRP A 224 -19.41 -18.55 7.87
C TRP A 224 -19.68 -18.68 6.37
N LYS A 225 -19.39 -19.86 5.80
CA LYS A 225 -19.62 -20.14 4.39
C LYS A 225 -21.09 -20.08 4.00
N GLU A 226 -21.97 -20.68 4.80
CA GLU A 226 -23.42 -20.68 4.54
C GLU A 226 -23.98 -19.24 4.59
N THR A 227 -23.48 -18.42 5.51
CA THR A 227 -23.81 -17.00 5.60
C THR A 227 -23.43 -16.27 4.32
N TRP A 228 -22.21 -16.44 3.81
CA TRP A 228 -21.76 -15.76 2.60
C TRP A 228 -22.35 -16.31 1.31
N ASP A 229 -22.66 -17.61 1.25
CA ASP A 229 -23.41 -18.21 0.14
C ASP A 229 -24.81 -17.57 0.03
N HIS A 230 -25.49 -17.34 1.16
CA HIS A 230 -26.76 -16.60 1.19
C HIS A 230 -26.62 -15.15 0.70
N VAL A 231 -25.56 -14.44 1.12
CA VAL A 231 -25.30 -13.07 0.63
C VAL A 231 -25.09 -13.05 -0.89
N VAL A 232 -24.35 -14.02 -1.43
CA VAL A 232 -24.13 -14.17 -2.88
C VAL A 232 -25.45 -14.41 -3.61
N ASP A 233 -26.31 -15.29 -3.08
CA ASP A 233 -27.60 -15.61 -3.70
C ASP A 233 -28.51 -14.40 -3.81
N VAL A 234 -28.64 -13.62 -2.73
CA VAL A 234 -29.45 -12.39 -2.73
C VAL A 234 -28.90 -11.35 -3.71
N ASN A 235 -27.57 -11.24 -3.84
CA ASN A 235 -26.92 -10.27 -4.72
C ASN A 235 -26.73 -10.75 -6.17
N ARG A 236 -27.08 -12.01 -6.49
CA ARG A 236 -26.82 -12.65 -7.78
C ARG A 236 -27.26 -11.84 -9.01
N PRO A 237 -28.46 -11.21 -9.05
CA PRO A 237 -28.86 -10.39 -10.20
C PRO A 237 -27.92 -9.19 -10.45
N HIS A 238 -27.46 -8.53 -9.39
CA HIS A 238 -26.53 -7.41 -9.49
C HIS A 238 -25.12 -7.87 -9.91
N LEU A 239 -24.65 -9.00 -9.36
CA LEU A 239 -23.38 -9.61 -9.75
C LEU A 239 -23.38 -9.99 -11.24
N HIS A 240 -24.44 -10.61 -11.75
CA HIS A 240 -24.57 -10.92 -13.17
C HIS A 240 -24.46 -9.67 -14.06
N SER A 241 -25.06 -8.55 -13.64
CA SER A 241 -24.92 -7.29 -14.36
C SER A 241 -23.48 -6.75 -14.36
N LEU A 242 -22.76 -6.87 -13.24
CA LEU A 242 -21.36 -6.46 -13.12
C LEU A 242 -20.46 -7.30 -14.02
N VAL A 243 -20.61 -8.63 -13.95
CA VAL A 243 -19.86 -9.59 -14.78
C VAL A 243 -20.12 -9.34 -16.26
N LYS A 244 -21.38 -9.14 -16.66
CA LYS A 244 -21.72 -8.85 -18.07
C LYS A 244 -21.01 -7.60 -18.60
N ARG A 245 -20.93 -6.52 -17.81
CA ARG A 245 -20.19 -5.30 -18.19
C ARG A 245 -18.68 -5.55 -18.30
N ALA A 246 -18.10 -6.24 -17.32
CA ALA A 246 -16.68 -6.56 -17.32
C ALA A 246 -16.28 -7.47 -18.50
N VAL A 247 -17.09 -8.49 -18.80
CA VAL A 247 -16.91 -9.39 -19.96
C VAL A 247 -16.99 -8.61 -21.28
N SER A 248 -17.97 -7.71 -21.42
CA SER A 248 -18.06 -6.84 -22.61
C SER A 248 -16.80 -6.00 -22.76
N PHE A 249 -16.34 -5.36 -21.68
CA PHE A 249 -15.12 -4.56 -21.67
C PHE A 249 -13.88 -5.37 -22.10
N ILE A 250 -13.72 -6.60 -21.59
CA ILE A 250 -12.60 -7.47 -21.97
C ILE A 250 -12.63 -7.78 -23.47
N ARG A 251 -13.79 -8.17 -24.01
CA ARG A 251 -13.96 -8.46 -25.44
C ARG A 251 -13.66 -7.25 -26.31
N ASP A 252 -14.14 -6.07 -25.91
CA ASP A 252 -13.89 -4.82 -26.63
C ASP A 252 -12.41 -4.41 -26.57
N ALA A 253 -11.75 -4.60 -25.43
CA ALA A 253 -10.33 -4.32 -25.26
C ALA A 253 -9.46 -5.22 -26.14
N VAL A 254 -9.71 -6.54 -26.16
CA VAL A 254 -9.00 -7.47 -27.06
C VAL A 254 -9.21 -7.08 -28.52
N LYS A 255 -10.45 -6.79 -28.91
CA LYS A 255 -10.78 -6.37 -30.29
C LYS A 255 -10.05 -5.09 -30.70
N ARG A 256 -9.89 -4.12 -29.79
CA ARG A 256 -9.30 -2.80 -30.10
C ARG A 256 -7.77 -2.80 -30.03
N TYR A 257 -7.18 -3.50 -29.07
CA TYR A 257 -5.74 -3.40 -28.76
C TYR A 257 -4.92 -4.60 -29.24
N GLY A 258 -5.57 -5.65 -29.74
CA GLY A 258 -4.91 -6.76 -30.45
C GLY A 258 -5.06 -8.12 -29.76
N PRO A 259 -4.84 -9.22 -30.50
CA PRO A 259 -5.02 -10.59 -29.99
C PRO A 259 -3.95 -11.03 -28.98
N LYS A 260 -2.79 -10.36 -28.93
CA LYS A 260 -1.72 -10.66 -27.97
C LYS A 260 -2.05 -10.03 -26.62
N ALA A 261 -2.78 -10.78 -25.79
CA ALA A 261 -3.18 -10.37 -24.45
C ALA A 261 -2.67 -11.34 -23.38
N ALA A 262 -2.50 -10.84 -22.17
CA ALA A 262 -2.05 -11.60 -21.00
C ALA A 262 -2.76 -11.10 -19.73
N VAL A 263 -2.76 -11.90 -18.67
CA VAL A 263 -3.28 -11.51 -17.35
C VAL A 263 -2.11 -11.35 -16.39
N SER A 264 -2.02 -10.20 -15.70
CA SER A 264 -1.10 -10.07 -14.56
C SER A 264 -1.78 -10.61 -13.30
N TYR A 265 -1.35 -11.80 -12.87
CA TYR A 265 -1.86 -12.47 -11.69
C TYR A 265 -0.82 -12.44 -10.58
N SER A 266 -1.16 -11.84 -9.43
CA SER A 266 -0.24 -11.70 -8.30
C SER A 266 -0.62 -12.58 -7.11
N GLY A 267 -1.61 -13.46 -7.25
CA GLY A 267 -2.13 -14.27 -6.13
C GLY A 267 -3.03 -13.50 -5.16
N GLY A 268 -3.43 -12.27 -5.47
CA GLY A 268 -4.38 -11.49 -4.67
C GLY A 268 -5.80 -11.52 -5.26
N LYS A 269 -6.81 -11.17 -4.44
CA LYS A 269 -8.24 -11.24 -4.81
C LYS A 269 -8.59 -10.51 -6.12
N ASP A 270 -8.06 -9.29 -6.31
CA ASP A 270 -8.40 -8.46 -7.46
C ASP A 270 -7.84 -9.03 -8.77
N SER A 271 -6.63 -9.61 -8.68
CA SER A 271 -5.98 -10.28 -9.79
C SER A 271 -6.61 -11.64 -10.11
N LEU A 272 -7.12 -12.36 -9.10
CA LEU A 272 -7.89 -13.59 -9.27
C LEU A 272 -9.23 -13.31 -9.97
N ALA A 273 -9.97 -12.29 -9.51
CA ALA A 273 -11.22 -11.88 -10.16
C ALA A 273 -10.99 -11.48 -11.63
N THR A 274 -9.90 -10.78 -11.91
CA THR A 274 -9.51 -10.42 -13.28
C THR A 274 -9.25 -11.66 -14.15
N LEU A 275 -8.50 -12.64 -13.65
CA LEU A 275 -8.26 -13.92 -14.32
C LEU A 275 -9.57 -14.65 -14.62
N LEU A 276 -10.43 -14.80 -13.61
CA LEU A 276 -11.75 -15.45 -13.77
C LEU A 276 -12.62 -14.73 -14.80
N LEU A 277 -12.64 -13.39 -14.79
CA LEU A 277 -13.40 -12.60 -15.76
C LEU A 277 -12.88 -12.77 -17.19
N THR A 278 -11.57 -12.91 -17.41
CA THR A 278 -11.03 -13.19 -18.75
C THR A 278 -11.48 -14.54 -19.28
N ARG A 279 -11.58 -15.56 -18.41
CA ARG A 279 -12.14 -16.87 -18.76
C ARG A 279 -13.64 -16.80 -19.05
N ASP A 280 -14.40 -16.06 -18.23
CA ASP A 280 -15.84 -15.83 -18.46
C ASP A 280 -16.10 -15.06 -19.77
N ALA A 281 -15.13 -14.26 -20.22
CA ALA A 281 -15.18 -13.62 -21.52
C ALA A 281 -14.90 -14.57 -22.69
N GLY A 282 -14.39 -15.78 -22.42
CA GLY A 282 -14.08 -16.82 -23.39
C GLY A 282 -12.61 -16.82 -23.84
N PHE A 283 -11.69 -16.25 -23.06
CA PHE A 283 -10.27 -16.19 -23.39
C PHE A 283 -9.42 -17.04 -22.45
N GLU A 284 -8.52 -17.83 -23.04
CA GLU A 284 -7.46 -18.55 -22.35
C GLU A 284 -6.15 -17.80 -22.59
N LEU A 285 -5.88 -16.81 -21.74
CA LEU A 285 -4.73 -15.92 -21.89
C LEU A 285 -3.54 -16.43 -21.06
N PRO A 286 -2.30 -16.25 -21.53
CA PRO A 286 -1.11 -16.48 -20.71
C PRO A 286 -1.14 -15.59 -19.47
N VAL A 287 -0.64 -16.14 -18.37
CA VAL A 287 -0.66 -15.51 -17.05
C VAL A 287 0.76 -15.13 -16.67
N MET A 288 0.99 -13.85 -16.42
CA MET A 288 2.27 -13.34 -15.95
C MET A 288 2.26 -13.19 -14.43
N PHE A 289 3.18 -13.88 -13.76
CA PHE A 289 3.47 -13.73 -12.34
C PHE A 289 4.90 -13.23 -12.15
N VAL A 290 5.09 -12.21 -11.31
CA VAL A 290 6.43 -11.73 -10.95
C VAL A 290 6.71 -12.15 -9.52
N ASP A 291 7.56 -13.16 -9.39
CA ASP A 291 8.09 -13.66 -8.13
C ASP A 291 9.24 -12.74 -7.69
N THR A 292 8.96 -11.83 -6.76
CA THR A 292 9.93 -10.82 -6.30
C THR A 292 11.03 -11.41 -5.40
N GLY A 293 10.94 -12.70 -5.03
CA GLY A 293 11.80 -13.34 -4.04
C GLY A 293 11.40 -13.03 -2.58
N ILE A 294 10.46 -12.11 -2.37
CA ILE A 294 9.97 -11.68 -1.05
C ILE A 294 8.43 -11.69 -0.98
N GLU A 295 7.77 -12.44 -1.87
CA GLU A 295 6.35 -12.77 -1.71
C GLU A 295 6.17 -13.71 -0.51
N PHE A 296 4.96 -13.77 0.06
CA PHE A 296 4.66 -14.83 1.01
C PHE A 296 4.78 -16.21 0.34
N PRO A 297 5.39 -17.22 1.00
CA PRO A 297 5.43 -18.58 0.48
C PRO A 297 4.05 -19.12 0.11
N GLU A 298 3.03 -18.84 0.93
CA GLU A 298 1.63 -19.19 0.69
C GLU A 298 1.09 -18.56 -0.60
N THR A 299 1.51 -17.33 -0.93
CA THR A 299 1.12 -16.67 -2.18
C THR A 299 1.73 -17.35 -3.39
N VAL A 300 3.01 -17.75 -3.32
CA VAL A 300 3.67 -18.47 -4.41
C VAL A 300 3.05 -19.86 -4.61
N GLU A 301 2.78 -20.57 -3.50
CA GLU A 301 2.06 -21.85 -3.52
C GLU A 301 0.66 -21.70 -4.11
N HIS A 302 -0.09 -20.68 -3.70
CA HIS A 302 -1.43 -20.39 -4.21
C HIS A 302 -1.44 -20.10 -5.71
N VAL A 303 -0.50 -19.27 -6.20
CA VAL A 303 -0.40 -18.97 -7.64
C VAL A 303 -0.13 -20.23 -8.45
N ARG A 304 0.79 -21.09 -7.99
CA ARG A 304 1.10 -22.36 -8.66
C ARG A 304 -0.07 -23.34 -8.61
N ALA A 305 -0.78 -23.41 -7.48
CA ALA A 305 -1.97 -24.25 -7.35
C ALA A 305 -3.06 -23.84 -8.34
N ILE A 306 -3.40 -22.54 -8.41
CA ILE A 306 -4.38 -22.03 -9.37
C ILE A 306 -3.95 -22.25 -10.81
N ALA A 307 -2.66 -22.06 -11.12
CA ALA A 307 -2.12 -22.34 -12.45
C ALA A 307 -2.26 -23.82 -12.84
N GLY A 308 -2.01 -24.75 -11.92
CA GLY A 308 -2.23 -26.17 -12.15
C GLY A 308 -3.71 -26.55 -12.25
N GLU A 309 -4.54 -26.11 -11.29
CA GLU A 309 -5.97 -26.40 -11.22
C GLU A 309 -6.75 -25.90 -12.46
N MET A 310 -6.33 -24.77 -13.04
CA MET A 310 -6.98 -24.15 -14.21
C MET A 310 -6.20 -24.35 -15.52
N GLU A 311 -5.13 -25.16 -15.51
CA GLU A 311 -4.26 -25.44 -16.66
C GLU A 311 -3.77 -24.17 -17.39
N LEU A 312 -3.26 -23.20 -16.62
CA LEU A 312 -2.83 -21.89 -17.13
C LEU A 312 -1.39 -21.94 -17.68
N ASP A 313 -1.15 -21.26 -18.80
CA ASP A 313 0.19 -20.94 -19.28
C ASP A 313 0.82 -19.86 -18.36
N LEU A 314 1.55 -20.32 -17.33
CA LEU A 314 2.13 -19.46 -16.30
C LEU A 314 3.57 -19.04 -16.66
N ILE A 315 3.71 -17.78 -17.03
CA ILE A 315 4.99 -17.11 -17.29
C ILE A 315 5.48 -16.46 -15.99
N VAL A 316 6.62 -16.92 -15.46
CA VAL A 316 7.19 -16.44 -14.19
C VAL A 316 8.42 -15.58 -14.43
N GLY A 317 8.38 -14.34 -13.95
CA GLY A 317 9.51 -13.41 -13.98
C GLY A 317 10.14 -13.26 -12.61
N ARG A 318 11.47 -13.19 -12.57
CA ARG A 318 12.25 -13.02 -11.33
C ARG A 318 13.23 -11.86 -11.44
N PRO A 319 13.52 -11.15 -10.34
CA PRO A 319 14.56 -10.15 -10.32
C PRO A 319 15.94 -10.77 -10.53
N ARG A 320 16.78 -10.06 -11.27
CA ARG A 320 18.18 -10.47 -11.50
C ARG A 320 19.03 -10.38 -10.23
N ASN A 321 18.72 -9.43 -9.35
CA ASN A 321 19.42 -9.29 -8.07
C ASN A 321 18.47 -9.65 -6.94
N ASP A 322 19.02 -10.35 -5.96
CA ASP A 322 18.34 -10.64 -4.71
C ASP A 322 17.97 -9.36 -3.95
N PHE A 323 16.82 -9.38 -3.29
CA PHE A 323 16.31 -8.24 -2.54
C PHE A 323 17.28 -7.82 -1.43
N PHE A 324 17.80 -8.78 -0.65
CA PHE A 324 18.66 -8.49 0.50
C PHE A 324 20.03 -7.95 0.07
N GLU A 325 20.56 -8.36 -1.08
CA GLU A 325 21.74 -7.72 -1.68
C GLU A 325 21.47 -6.27 -2.09
N LEU A 326 20.29 -5.98 -2.65
CA LEU A 326 19.91 -4.61 -3.00
C LEU A 326 19.70 -3.73 -1.75
N VAL A 327 19.25 -4.30 -0.62
CA VAL A 327 19.12 -3.55 0.64
C VAL A 327 20.48 -3.04 1.11
N LYS A 328 21.57 -3.80 0.96
CA LYS A 328 22.92 -3.34 1.33
C LYS A 328 23.34 -2.07 0.57
N VAL A 329 22.80 -1.88 -0.64
CA VAL A 329 23.09 -0.71 -1.50
C VAL A 329 22.13 0.44 -1.20
N PHE A 330 20.83 0.17 -1.14
CA PHE A 330 19.80 1.21 -1.07
C PHE A 330 19.35 1.55 0.35
N GLY A 331 19.68 0.70 1.32
CA GLY A 331 19.05 0.64 2.62
C GLY A 331 17.64 0.04 2.59
N PRO A 332 17.02 -0.11 3.77
CA PRO A 332 15.63 -0.51 3.91
C PRO A 332 14.68 0.30 3.01
N PRO A 333 13.75 -0.33 2.27
CA PRO A 333 12.75 0.41 1.52
C PRO A 333 11.77 1.12 2.45
N GLY A 334 11.29 2.30 2.05
CA GLY A 334 10.29 3.08 2.78
C GLY A 334 9.00 3.28 1.96
N ARG A 335 7.92 3.76 2.60
CA ARG A 335 6.64 4.13 1.95
C ARG A 335 6.85 5.24 0.92
N ASP A 336 7.75 6.18 1.20
CA ASP A 336 8.20 7.28 0.34
C ASP A 336 9.37 6.89 -0.58
N TYR A 337 10.01 5.75 -0.31
CA TYR A 337 11.27 5.31 -0.90
C TYR A 337 11.19 3.84 -1.35
N ARG A 338 10.29 3.55 -2.31
CA ARG A 338 9.96 2.19 -2.77
C ARG A 338 10.82 1.73 -3.96
N TRP A 339 12.14 1.69 -3.78
CA TRP A 339 13.06 1.21 -4.82
C TRP A 339 12.77 -0.25 -5.21
N CYS A 340 12.34 -1.09 -4.26
CA CYS A 340 12.03 -2.50 -4.47
C CYS A 340 10.91 -2.70 -5.50
N CYS A 341 9.90 -1.83 -5.57
CA CYS A 341 8.87 -1.92 -6.62
C CYS A 341 9.44 -1.70 -8.03
N LYS A 342 10.52 -0.92 -8.17
CA LYS A 342 11.17 -0.67 -9.47
C LYS A 342 12.13 -1.78 -9.83
N SER A 343 12.96 -2.20 -8.88
CA SER A 343 14.01 -3.19 -9.12
C SER A 343 13.45 -4.61 -9.15
N CYS A 344 12.60 -4.96 -8.18
CA CYS A 344 12.15 -6.32 -7.96
C CYS A 344 10.87 -6.68 -8.72
N LYS A 345 10.03 -5.69 -9.05
CA LYS A 345 8.74 -5.94 -9.73
C LYS A 345 8.71 -5.44 -11.18
N LEU A 346 9.03 -4.16 -11.38
CA LEU A 346 8.94 -3.54 -12.70
C LEU A 346 10.05 -4.02 -13.65
N GLY A 347 11.29 -4.17 -13.19
CA GLY A 347 12.39 -4.72 -13.99
C GLY A 347 12.06 -6.09 -14.59
N PRO A 348 11.68 -7.09 -13.78
CA PRO A 348 11.26 -8.40 -14.28
C PRO A 348 10.06 -8.36 -15.21
N THR A 349 9.07 -7.49 -14.93
CA THR A 349 7.91 -7.30 -15.81
C THR A 349 8.34 -6.85 -17.21
N VAL A 350 9.31 -5.93 -17.30
CA VAL A 350 9.85 -5.45 -18.57
C VAL A 350 10.54 -6.59 -19.33
N SER A 351 11.38 -7.36 -18.65
CA SER A 351 12.09 -8.49 -19.26
C SER A 351 11.12 -9.53 -19.81
N LEU A 352 10.13 -9.94 -19.01
CA LEU A 352 9.08 -10.88 -19.42
C LEU A 352 8.33 -10.41 -20.67
N ILE A 353 7.90 -9.15 -20.69
CA ILE A 353 7.13 -8.60 -21.81
C ILE A 353 7.98 -8.58 -23.08
N ARG A 354 9.26 -8.20 -22.98
CA ARG A 354 10.15 -8.20 -24.14
C ARG A 354 10.42 -9.59 -24.69
N GLU A 355 10.57 -10.58 -23.82
CA GLU A 355 10.86 -11.96 -24.20
C GLU A 355 9.65 -12.66 -24.84
N HIS A 356 8.47 -12.55 -24.21
CA HIS A 356 7.28 -13.28 -24.64
C HIS A 356 6.36 -12.48 -25.56
N PHE A 357 6.43 -11.15 -25.55
CA PHE A 357 5.53 -10.26 -26.29
C PHE A 357 6.28 -9.09 -26.98
N PRO A 358 7.24 -9.36 -27.88
CA PRO A 358 8.11 -8.33 -28.48
C PRO A 358 7.34 -7.25 -29.28
N ASP A 359 6.19 -7.61 -29.85
CA ASP A 359 5.33 -6.69 -30.62
C ASP A 359 4.36 -5.87 -29.74
N GLY A 360 4.47 -5.99 -28.42
CA GLY A 360 3.57 -5.39 -27.46
C GLY A 360 2.47 -6.32 -26.95
N VAL A 361 1.89 -5.95 -25.81
CA VAL A 361 0.90 -6.77 -25.09
C VAL A 361 -0.21 -5.92 -24.47
N LEU A 362 -1.44 -6.41 -24.59
CA LEU A 362 -2.56 -5.98 -23.76
C LEU A 362 -2.54 -6.79 -22.44
N THR A 363 -2.28 -6.13 -21.32
CA THR A 363 -2.27 -6.79 -20.01
C THR A 363 -3.52 -6.45 -19.22
N PHE A 364 -4.31 -7.47 -18.86
CA PHE A 364 -5.39 -7.31 -17.89
C PHE A 364 -4.83 -7.31 -16.46
N ILE A 365 -5.18 -6.29 -15.68
CA ILE A 365 -4.62 -6.02 -14.35
C ILE A 365 -5.76 -5.74 -13.38
N GLY A 366 -5.75 -6.39 -12.21
CA GLY A 366 -6.72 -6.18 -11.13
C GLY A 366 -6.50 -4.88 -10.34
N GLN A 367 -6.54 -3.73 -11.02
CA GLN A 367 -6.43 -2.41 -10.38
C GLN A 367 -7.82 -1.80 -10.18
N ARG A 368 -8.11 -1.22 -9.00
CA ARG A 368 -9.41 -0.58 -8.74
C ARG A 368 -9.24 0.89 -8.39
N ARG A 369 -10.26 1.70 -8.72
CA ARG A 369 -10.24 3.15 -8.43
C ARG A 369 -10.19 3.45 -6.92
N TYR A 370 -10.81 2.60 -6.10
CA TYR A 370 -10.94 2.77 -4.64
C TYR A 370 -9.62 2.55 -3.88
N GLU A 371 -8.57 2.03 -4.54
CA GLU A 371 -7.31 1.75 -3.86
C GLU A 371 -6.39 2.97 -3.73
N SER A 372 -6.51 4.00 -4.59
CA SER A 372 -5.80 5.29 -4.45
C SER A 372 -6.25 6.34 -5.48
N ASN A 373 -6.08 7.62 -5.14
CA ASN A 373 -6.29 8.77 -6.05
C ASN A 373 -5.58 8.64 -7.41
N THR A 374 -4.37 8.08 -7.42
CA THR A 374 -3.60 7.91 -8.66
C THR A 374 -4.25 6.88 -9.60
N ARG A 375 -4.92 5.87 -9.03
CA ARG A 375 -5.60 4.79 -9.80
C ARG A 375 -6.93 5.27 -10.36
N GLU A 376 -7.64 6.15 -9.67
CA GLU A 376 -8.84 6.80 -10.18
C GLU A 376 -8.54 7.63 -11.44
N ARG A 377 -7.50 8.46 -11.42
CA ARG A 377 -7.16 9.35 -12.55
C ARG A 377 -6.66 8.64 -13.81
N LYS A 378 -6.19 7.39 -13.70
CA LYS A 378 -5.62 6.64 -14.84
C LYS A 378 -6.66 6.09 -15.81
N GLY A 379 -7.92 5.97 -15.38
CA GLY A 379 -8.98 5.33 -16.16
C GLY A 379 -8.81 3.80 -16.27
N ALA A 380 -9.73 3.16 -17.01
CA ALA A 380 -9.77 1.69 -17.14
C ALA A 380 -8.74 1.12 -18.14
N VAL A 381 -8.23 1.94 -19.06
CA VAL A 381 -7.17 1.56 -20.01
C VAL A 381 -6.09 2.62 -20.00
N TRP A 382 -4.82 2.23 -19.90
CA TRP A 382 -3.69 3.15 -19.83
C TRP A 382 -2.44 2.58 -20.51
N LYS A 383 -1.52 3.45 -20.90
CA LYS A 383 -0.15 3.06 -21.31
C LYS A 383 0.81 3.25 -20.15
N ASN A 384 1.70 2.29 -19.93
CA ASN A 384 2.69 2.37 -18.85
C ASN A 384 3.91 3.19 -19.30
N PRO A 385 4.23 4.35 -18.66
CA PRO A 385 5.41 5.15 -19.03
C PRO A 385 6.75 4.42 -18.85
N TRP A 386 6.75 3.35 -18.07
CA TRP A 386 7.93 2.56 -17.77
C TRP A 386 8.08 1.34 -18.68
N VAL A 387 7.00 0.92 -19.34
CA VAL A 387 6.95 -0.22 -20.25
C VAL A 387 6.16 0.20 -21.50
N PRO A 388 6.79 0.90 -22.46
CA PRO A 388 6.08 1.48 -23.60
C PRO A 388 5.30 0.46 -24.46
N GLN A 389 5.77 -0.79 -24.48
CA GLN A 389 5.15 -1.93 -25.18
C GLN A 389 3.89 -2.47 -24.49
N GLN A 390 3.60 -2.04 -23.26
CA GLN A 390 2.47 -2.54 -22.47
C GLN A 390 1.29 -1.56 -22.48
N THR A 391 0.13 -2.07 -22.89
CA THR A 391 -1.16 -1.43 -22.65
C THR A 391 -1.86 -2.16 -21.50
N GLY A 392 -2.12 -1.46 -20.40
CA GLY A 392 -2.84 -2.00 -19.24
C GLY A 392 -4.34 -1.78 -19.37
N ALA A 393 -5.14 -2.77 -19.01
CA ALA A 393 -6.60 -2.68 -18.92
C ALA A 393 -7.09 -3.28 -17.60
N SER A 394 -8.03 -2.63 -16.92
CA SER A 394 -8.64 -3.15 -15.70
C SER A 394 -10.14 -3.37 -15.87
N PRO A 395 -10.61 -4.64 -15.92
CA PRO A 395 -12.04 -4.95 -16.01
C PRO A 395 -12.80 -4.72 -14.71
N VAL A 396 -12.07 -4.60 -13.59
CA VAL A 396 -12.62 -4.39 -12.24
C VAL A 396 -12.44 -2.95 -11.74
N GLN A 397 -12.12 -2.00 -12.64
CA GLN A 397 -11.77 -0.62 -12.28
C GLN A 397 -12.80 0.05 -11.35
N ASP A 398 -14.10 -0.18 -11.58
CA ASP A 398 -15.21 0.40 -10.81
C ASP A 398 -15.83 -0.58 -9.79
N TRP A 399 -15.19 -1.73 -9.55
CA TRP A 399 -15.64 -2.69 -8.54
C TRP A 399 -15.15 -2.27 -7.14
N THR A 400 -15.99 -2.46 -6.14
CA THR A 400 -15.61 -2.41 -4.72
C THR A 400 -14.90 -3.70 -4.31
N ALA A 401 -14.23 -3.71 -3.15
CA ALA A 401 -13.68 -4.96 -2.62
C ALA A 401 -14.77 -6.01 -2.37
N LEU A 402 -15.97 -5.60 -1.94
CA LEU A 402 -17.12 -6.48 -1.75
C LEU A 402 -17.60 -7.09 -3.08
N ASP A 403 -17.69 -6.30 -4.16
CA ASP A 403 -18.04 -6.82 -5.50
C ASP A 403 -17.06 -7.94 -5.94
N VAL A 404 -15.76 -7.72 -5.71
CA VAL A 404 -14.70 -8.69 -6.03
C VAL A 404 -14.88 -9.97 -5.22
N TRP A 405 -15.09 -9.85 -3.92
CA TRP A 405 -15.26 -11.01 -3.03
C TRP A 405 -16.50 -11.82 -3.35
N LEU A 406 -17.66 -11.17 -3.50
CA LEU A 406 -18.90 -11.86 -3.85
C LEU A 406 -18.80 -12.56 -5.20
N TYR A 407 -18.07 -12.00 -6.16
CA TYR A 407 -17.79 -12.69 -7.42
C TYR A 407 -16.88 -13.91 -7.23
N ILE A 408 -15.82 -13.82 -6.43
CA ILE A 408 -14.95 -14.98 -6.12
C ILE A 408 -15.76 -16.11 -5.46
N PHE A 409 -16.61 -15.76 -4.49
CA PHE A 409 -17.50 -16.70 -3.81
C PHE A 409 -18.52 -17.31 -4.78
N LEU A 410 -19.13 -16.50 -5.65
CA LEU A 410 -20.04 -16.96 -6.71
C LEU A 410 -19.38 -18.00 -7.63
N LYS A 411 -18.08 -17.85 -7.92
CA LYS A 411 -17.32 -18.79 -8.75
C LYS A 411 -16.86 -20.03 -7.98
N GLY A 412 -16.99 -20.05 -6.65
CA GLY A 412 -16.43 -21.10 -5.80
C GLY A 412 -14.91 -21.21 -5.93
N ALA A 413 -14.24 -20.13 -6.32
CA ALA A 413 -12.81 -20.15 -6.63
C ALA A 413 -11.98 -20.12 -5.36
N ARG A 414 -10.93 -20.95 -5.32
CA ARG A 414 -9.92 -20.89 -4.27
C ARG A 414 -9.24 -19.53 -4.29
N TYR A 415 -9.15 -18.89 -3.13
CA TYR A 415 -8.42 -17.65 -2.94
C TYR A 415 -7.22 -17.85 -1.99
N ASN A 416 -6.40 -16.82 -1.86
CA ASN A 416 -5.20 -16.87 -1.05
C ASN A 416 -5.55 -17.05 0.44
N PRO A 417 -5.03 -18.08 1.11
CA PRO A 417 -5.43 -18.41 2.48
C PRO A 417 -5.07 -17.33 3.51
N LEU A 418 -4.16 -16.41 3.18
CA LEU A 418 -3.79 -15.33 4.11
C LEU A 418 -4.94 -14.36 4.41
N TYR A 419 -5.94 -14.25 3.54
CA TYR A 419 -7.13 -13.44 3.83
C TYR A 419 -7.92 -13.98 5.03
N GLU A 420 -7.95 -15.31 5.23
CA GLU A 420 -8.58 -15.93 6.40
C GLU A 420 -7.73 -15.80 7.67
N ARG A 421 -6.47 -15.37 7.54
CA ARG A 421 -5.54 -15.12 8.66
C ARG A 421 -5.42 -13.63 9.01
N GLY A 422 -6.40 -12.81 8.59
CA GLY A 422 -6.48 -11.38 8.91
C GLY A 422 -5.72 -10.43 7.99
N PHE A 423 -4.98 -10.92 6.98
CA PHE A 423 -4.26 -10.03 6.05
C PHE A 423 -5.23 -9.34 5.08
N GLN A 424 -5.18 -8.00 5.00
CA GLN A 424 -6.06 -7.26 4.11
C GLN A 424 -5.46 -7.04 2.72
N ARG A 425 -4.15 -6.85 2.69
CA ARG A 425 -3.38 -6.64 1.46
C ARG A 425 -2.24 -7.66 1.39
N ILE A 426 -2.30 -8.49 0.36
CA ILE A 426 -1.27 -9.49 0.12
C ILE A 426 -0.33 -9.01 -1.00
N GLY A 427 0.96 -9.06 -0.73
CA GLY A 427 2.05 -8.75 -1.64
C GLY A 427 3.36 -9.23 -1.02
N CYS A 428 4.42 -8.41 -1.11
CA CYS A 428 5.66 -8.73 -0.43
C CYS A 428 5.50 -8.66 1.09
N TRP A 429 5.98 -9.65 1.84
CA TRP A 429 5.71 -9.80 3.27
C TRP A 429 6.36 -8.71 4.16
N LEU A 430 7.49 -8.14 3.70
CA LEU A 430 8.20 -7.04 4.35
C LEU A 430 7.89 -5.66 3.75
N CYS A 431 6.77 -5.52 3.03
CA CYS A 431 6.43 -4.28 2.34
C CYS A 431 6.28 -3.13 3.35
N PRO A 432 7.00 -2.00 3.19
CA PRO A 432 6.87 -0.87 4.13
C PRO A 432 5.48 -0.24 4.09
N SER A 433 4.66 -0.55 3.07
CA SER A 433 3.28 -0.09 2.95
C SER A 433 2.24 -0.99 3.63
N CYS A 434 2.66 -2.10 4.25
CA CYS A 434 1.79 -2.88 5.14
C CYS A 434 1.66 -2.17 6.48
N ASP A 435 0.56 -2.44 7.16
CA ASP A 435 0.27 -1.86 8.47
C ASP A 435 1.07 -2.59 9.53
N LEU A 436 1.51 -1.85 10.54
CA LEU A 436 2.29 -2.39 11.65
C LEU A 436 1.43 -3.37 12.47
N ALA A 437 0.11 -3.16 12.50
CA ALA A 437 -0.86 -4.09 13.07
C ALA A 437 -0.80 -5.50 12.46
N GLU A 438 -0.37 -5.65 11.20
CA GLU A 438 -0.25 -6.96 10.54
C GLU A 438 1.06 -7.69 10.91
N ARG A 439 1.98 -7.05 11.66
CA ARG A 439 3.31 -7.62 11.99
C ARG A 439 3.20 -8.94 12.74
N GLU A 440 2.29 -9.03 13.71
CA GLU A 440 2.11 -10.25 14.51
C GLU A 440 1.51 -11.39 13.68
N LEU A 441 0.74 -11.08 12.65
CA LEU A 441 0.16 -12.06 11.73
C LEU A 441 1.24 -12.81 10.94
N LEU A 442 2.46 -12.26 10.82
CA LEU A 442 3.58 -12.96 10.18
C LEU A 442 3.92 -14.29 10.89
N ASN A 443 3.65 -14.39 12.21
CA ASN A 443 3.83 -15.62 12.97
C ASN A 443 2.86 -16.73 12.55
N LEU A 444 1.78 -16.38 11.85
CA LEU A 444 0.82 -17.32 11.27
C LEU A 444 1.19 -17.72 9.83
N THR A 445 2.41 -17.41 9.38
CA THR A 445 2.87 -17.66 8.01
C THR A 445 4.14 -18.49 7.97
N LYS A 446 4.49 -18.96 6.77
CA LYS A 446 5.74 -19.71 6.49
C LYS A 446 6.97 -18.81 6.28
N VAL A 447 6.84 -17.50 6.49
CA VAL A 447 7.92 -16.54 6.22
C VAL A 447 9.04 -16.68 7.23
N ASP A 448 10.29 -16.74 6.75
CA ASP A 448 11.47 -16.54 7.58
C ASP A 448 11.76 -15.04 7.71
N GLN A 449 11.56 -14.51 8.92
CA GLN A 449 11.73 -13.10 9.24
C GLN A 449 13.17 -12.74 9.63
N GLU A 450 14.02 -13.73 9.91
CA GLU A 450 15.34 -13.53 10.52
C GLU A 450 16.29 -12.67 9.66
N PRO A 451 16.41 -12.89 8.33
CA PRO A 451 17.30 -12.08 7.50
C PRO A 451 16.92 -10.59 7.51
N TRP A 452 15.62 -10.30 7.55
CA TRP A 452 15.11 -8.93 7.55
C TRP A 452 15.33 -8.25 8.91
N SER A 453 15.02 -8.96 10.00
CA SER A 453 15.25 -8.47 11.36
C SER A 453 16.73 -8.15 11.60
N ARG A 454 17.64 -9.02 11.14
CA ARG A 454 19.09 -8.78 11.23
C ARG A 454 19.51 -7.50 10.51
N ILE A 455 19.04 -7.30 9.28
CA ILE A 455 19.36 -6.11 8.49
C ILE A 455 18.87 -4.82 9.16
N LEU A 456 17.64 -4.82 9.68
CA LEU A 456 17.12 -3.64 10.38
C LEU A 456 17.92 -3.34 11.65
N GLU A 457 18.32 -4.37 12.39
CA GLU A 457 19.12 -4.22 13.60
C GLU A 457 20.55 -3.74 13.31
N GLU A 458 21.18 -4.22 12.23
CA GLU A 458 22.46 -3.72 11.74
C GLU A 458 22.37 -2.24 11.34
N GLU A 459 21.33 -1.86 10.60
CA GLU A 459 21.08 -0.47 10.21
C GLU A 459 20.81 0.43 11.42
N ARG A 460 20.06 -0.06 12.41
CA ARG A 460 19.79 0.65 13.66
C ARG A 460 21.09 0.91 14.42
N LYS A 461 21.93 -0.12 14.61
CA LYS A 461 23.22 -0.03 15.29
C LYS A 461 24.21 0.88 14.55
N MET A 462 24.29 0.75 13.23
CA MET A 462 25.18 1.58 12.39
C MET A 462 24.86 3.07 12.51
N ARG A 463 23.58 3.41 12.72
CA ARG A 463 23.08 4.79 12.76
C ARG A 463 22.82 5.31 14.18
N ASP A 464 23.18 4.52 15.20
CA ASP A 464 22.95 4.84 16.61
C ASP A 464 21.50 5.23 16.91
N LEU A 465 20.56 4.45 16.35
CA LEU A 465 19.13 4.69 16.49
C LEU A 465 18.52 3.88 17.64
N PRO A 466 17.47 4.39 18.30
CA PRO A 466 16.77 3.66 19.35
C PRO A 466 15.95 2.48 18.77
N GLU A 467 15.57 1.52 19.63
CA GLU A 467 14.83 0.31 19.24
C GLU A 467 13.46 0.64 18.62
N GLU A 468 12.83 1.70 19.12
CA GLU A 468 11.56 2.25 18.65
C GLU A 468 11.59 2.64 17.17
N TRP A 469 12.78 2.90 16.61
CA TRP A 469 12.93 3.13 15.17
C TRP A 469 12.45 1.93 14.34
N ILE A 470 12.73 0.71 14.83
CA ILE A 470 12.23 -0.53 14.25
C ILE A 470 10.79 -0.76 14.72
N GLU A 471 10.58 -0.83 16.03
CA GLU A 471 9.32 -1.32 16.61
C GLU A 471 8.11 -0.49 16.23
N LYS A 472 8.24 0.84 16.19
CA LYS A 472 7.14 1.77 15.90
C LYS A 472 7.05 2.11 14.40
N GLY A 473 7.91 1.49 13.58
CA GLY A 473 7.85 1.58 12.13
C GLY A 473 8.43 2.86 11.51
N PHE A 474 9.38 3.54 12.19
CA PHE A 474 10.08 4.72 11.63
C PHE A 474 10.99 4.34 10.45
N HIS A 475 11.58 3.14 10.47
CA HIS A 475 12.39 2.60 9.37
C HIS A 475 11.64 2.56 8.02
N ARG A 476 10.30 2.61 8.03
CA ARG A 476 9.44 2.64 6.85
C ARG A 476 9.43 3.99 6.14
N PHE A 477 10.22 4.98 6.56
CA PHE A 477 10.23 6.32 5.97
C PHE A 477 11.65 6.87 5.89
N LYS A 478 12.01 7.49 4.75
CA LYS A 478 13.21 8.34 4.66
C LYS A 478 12.91 9.74 5.18
N LYS A 479 11.76 10.30 4.81
CA LYS A 479 11.24 11.56 5.33
C LYS A 479 10.00 11.30 6.17
N LEU A 480 10.07 11.62 7.45
CA LEU A 480 8.96 11.36 8.37
C LEU A 480 7.73 12.21 8.01
N PRO A 481 6.56 11.59 7.80
CA PRO A 481 5.31 12.32 7.62
C PRO A 481 4.85 12.96 8.94
N PRO A 482 3.93 13.95 8.90
CA PRO A 482 3.51 14.68 10.10
C PRO A 482 3.00 13.82 11.25
N HIS A 483 2.37 12.67 10.98
CA HIS A 483 1.90 11.77 12.03
C HIS A 483 3.05 11.05 12.75
N MET A 484 4.13 10.68 12.05
CA MET A 484 5.31 10.07 12.67
C MET A 484 6.12 11.09 13.47
N VAL A 485 6.16 12.35 13.03
CA VAL A 485 6.78 13.44 13.81
C VAL A 485 6.02 13.67 15.12
N ARG A 486 4.68 13.68 15.07
CA ARG A 486 3.86 13.75 16.29
C ARG A 486 4.08 12.54 17.20
N LEU A 487 4.14 11.34 16.64
CA LEU A 487 4.41 10.12 17.41
C LEU A 487 5.76 10.22 18.15
N ALA A 488 6.82 10.69 17.48
CA ALA A 488 8.11 10.92 18.13
C ALA A 488 8.00 11.90 19.31
N GLY A 489 7.22 12.98 19.18
CA GLY A 489 7.01 13.94 20.26
C GLY A 489 6.11 13.45 21.38
N GLU A 490 5.09 12.65 21.08
CA GLU A 490 4.26 11.96 22.08
C GLU A 490 5.06 10.93 22.89
N MET A 491 6.21 10.49 22.37
CA MET A 491 7.18 9.61 23.02
C MET A 491 8.34 10.38 23.67
N GLY A 492 8.47 11.69 23.42
CA GLY A 492 9.59 12.52 23.89
C GLY A 492 10.94 12.18 23.25
N MET A 493 10.92 11.60 22.04
CA MET A 493 12.09 11.07 21.33
C MET A 493 12.40 11.84 20.04
N GLU A 494 12.05 13.13 19.97
CA GLU A 494 12.25 13.91 18.76
C GLU A 494 13.73 14.03 18.36
N ARG A 495 14.65 14.07 19.33
CA ARG A 495 16.08 14.23 19.03
C ARG A 495 16.64 12.99 18.35
N GLU A 496 16.27 11.82 18.86
CA GLU A 496 16.75 10.50 18.44
C GLU A 496 16.10 10.04 17.14
N LEU A 497 14.81 10.34 16.95
CA LEU A 497 14.03 9.82 15.82
C LEU A 497 13.87 10.80 14.66
N LEU A 498 14.00 12.11 14.87
CA LEU A 498 13.93 13.07 13.76
C LEU A 498 15.26 13.26 13.04
N ASP A 499 16.41 12.98 13.70
CA ASP A 499 17.74 13.10 13.09
C ASP A 499 18.16 11.83 12.30
N THR A 500 17.19 11.09 11.78
CA THR A 500 17.41 9.93 10.90
C THR A 500 18.10 10.31 9.57
N GLY A 501 18.18 11.60 9.22
CA GLY A 501 18.77 12.06 7.95
C GLY A 501 20.27 12.37 7.98
N ARG A 502 20.90 12.60 9.15
CA ARG A 502 22.31 12.99 9.21
C ARG A 502 23.24 11.78 9.24
N ILE A 503 23.62 11.31 8.05
CA ILE A 503 24.93 10.67 7.93
C ILE A 503 25.97 11.76 8.14
N SER A 504 26.70 11.68 9.24
CA SER A 504 27.81 12.58 9.53
C SER A 504 28.86 12.48 8.41
N LYS A 505 29.26 13.67 7.96
CA LYS A 505 30.21 13.99 6.89
C LYS A 505 31.40 13.04 6.84
N GLY A 506 31.58 12.37 5.70
CA GLY A 506 32.72 11.47 5.55
C GLY A 506 32.99 10.90 4.16
N ARG A 507 32.66 11.59 3.06
CA ARG A 507 33.25 11.36 1.73
C ARG A 507 32.96 12.57 0.82
N LYS A 508 33.79 12.81 -0.20
CA LYS A 508 33.58 13.85 -1.24
C LYS A 508 32.70 13.30 -2.36
N GLY A 509 31.85 14.16 -2.96
CA GLY A 509 30.89 13.83 -4.03
C GLY A 509 31.42 12.97 -5.16
N SER A 510 30.55 12.20 -5.84
CA SER A 510 30.98 11.33 -6.94
C SER A 510 31.36 12.04 -8.24
N PHE A 511 31.01 13.32 -8.34
CA PHE A 511 31.52 14.27 -9.31
C PHE A 511 31.33 15.68 -8.76
N MET A 512 32.11 16.65 -9.24
CA MET A 512 32.01 18.05 -8.86
C MET A 512 32.18 18.91 -10.10
N PHE A 513 31.30 19.89 -10.30
CA PHE A 513 31.47 20.92 -11.32
C PHE A 513 31.83 22.24 -10.66
N VAL A 514 32.68 23.02 -11.32
CA VAL A 514 33.03 24.37 -10.90
C VAL A 514 31.82 25.29 -11.10
N ASP A 515 31.55 26.12 -10.10
CA ASP A 515 30.51 27.15 -10.19
C ASP A 515 30.97 28.28 -11.13
N GLY A 516 30.10 28.67 -12.07
CA GLY A 516 30.39 29.66 -13.10
C GLY A 516 30.75 29.05 -14.46
N TYR A 517 30.98 29.93 -15.44
CA TYR A 517 31.32 29.55 -16.81
C TYR A 517 32.59 30.29 -17.26
N GLY A 518 33.54 29.57 -17.83
CA GLY A 518 34.73 30.13 -18.47
C GLY A 518 34.42 30.60 -19.90
N SER A 519 35.00 31.73 -20.32
CA SER A 519 34.94 32.19 -21.71
C SER A 519 35.93 31.42 -22.58
N CYS A 520 35.45 30.79 -23.64
CA CYS A 520 36.25 30.08 -24.64
C CYS A 520 36.09 30.73 -26.02
N ALA A 521 37.00 30.48 -26.96
CA ALA A 521 36.99 31.09 -28.30
C ALA A 521 35.67 30.85 -29.07
N ASP A 522 34.98 29.74 -28.77
CA ASP A 522 33.75 29.30 -29.46
C ASP A 522 32.49 29.32 -28.56
N GLY A 523 32.55 29.92 -27.36
CA GLY A 523 31.40 30.02 -26.46
C GLY A 523 31.75 30.02 -24.97
N LEU A 524 30.87 29.42 -24.17
CA LEU A 524 31.04 29.22 -22.73
C LEU A 524 31.53 27.79 -22.45
N SER A 525 32.19 27.61 -21.31
CA SER A 525 32.64 26.30 -20.83
C SER A 525 32.39 26.15 -19.33
N GLN A 526 32.16 24.92 -18.89
CA GLN A 526 32.06 24.55 -17.48
C GLN A 526 32.87 23.29 -17.22
N GLU A 527 33.77 23.36 -16.25
CA GLU A 527 34.67 22.28 -15.89
C GLU A 527 34.11 21.47 -14.71
N GLY A 528 34.47 20.20 -14.66
CA GLY A 528 34.18 19.31 -13.55
C GLY A 528 35.17 18.18 -13.44
N VAL A 529 35.07 17.43 -12.35
CA VAL A 529 35.93 16.28 -12.05
C VAL A 529 35.06 15.12 -11.59
N LEU A 530 35.33 13.94 -12.15
CA LEU A 530 34.72 12.67 -11.78
C LEU A 530 35.48 12.00 -10.63
N ASN A 531 34.78 11.12 -9.91
CA ASN A 531 35.41 10.24 -8.93
C ASN A 531 36.43 9.29 -9.60
N PRO A 532 37.67 9.20 -9.09
CA PRO A 532 38.70 8.29 -9.61
C PRO A 532 38.29 6.81 -9.63
N GLY A 533 37.31 6.41 -8.81
CA GLY A 533 36.79 5.03 -8.79
C GLY A 533 35.75 4.70 -9.87
N MET A 534 35.43 5.63 -10.78
CA MET A 534 34.41 5.41 -11.80
C MET A 534 34.87 4.42 -12.88
N GLU A 535 33.98 3.49 -13.23
CA GLU A 535 34.23 2.52 -14.29
C GLU A 535 34.22 3.19 -15.68
N ARG A 536 35.40 3.55 -16.17
CA ARG A 536 35.58 4.38 -17.38
C ARG A 536 34.98 3.76 -18.64
N LYS A 537 35.20 2.45 -18.87
CA LYS A 537 34.66 1.73 -20.05
C LYS A 537 33.14 1.89 -20.13
N ARG A 538 32.48 1.79 -18.99
CA ARG A 538 31.03 1.89 -18.88
C ARG A 538 30.52 3.32 -18.97
N PHE A 539 31.24 4.27 -18.36
CA PHE A 539 30.95 5.69 -18.52
C PHE A 539 30.96 6.09 -20.00
N ILE A 540 32.02 5.74 -20.72
CA ILE A 540 32.17 5.96 -22.17
C ILE A 540 31.04 5.31 -22.95
N SER A 541 30.68 4.06 -22.61
CA SER A 541 29.55 3.40 -23.26
C SER A 541 28.24 4.16 -23.07
N LEU A 542 27.94 4.64 -21.86
CA LEU A 542 26.72 5.39 -21.55
C LEU A 542 26.71 6.83 -22.08
N LEU A 543 27.85 7.40 -22.42
CA LEU A 543 27.93 8.71 -23.08
C LEU A 543 27.22 8.71 -24.45
N ASN A 544 27.11 7.55 -25.10
CA ASN A 544 26.30 7.37 -26.31
C ASN A 544 24.82 7.75 -26.14
N ILE A 545 24.32 7.96 -24.90
CA ILE A 545 22.98 8.49 -24.69
C ILE A 545 22.87 9.97 -25.10
N ILE A 546 23.96 10.72 -24.96
CA ILE A 546 24.03 12.15 -25.27
C ILE A 546 24.28 12.33 -26.77
N GLY A 547 25.23 11.59 -27.34
CA GLY A 547 25.61 11.65 -28.75
C GLY A 547 26.73 10.67 -29.07
N PRO A 548 27.21 10.62 -30.33
CA PRO A 548 28.31 9.75 -30.73
C PRO A 548 29.59 10.12 -29.96
N VAL A 549 30.34 9.10 -29.56
CA VAL A 549 31.57 9.25 -28.78
C VAL A 549 32.77 9.14 -29.70
N THR A 550 33.61 10.17 -29.73
CA THR A 550 34.83 10.20 -30.54
C THR A 550 36.06 10.34 -29.66
N ASN A 551 37.21 9.80 -30.09
CA ASN A 551 38.46 10.02 -29.39
C ASN A 551 39.01 11.42 -29.71
N ILE A 552 39.57 12.09 -28.70
CA ILE A 552 40.24 13.39 -28.89
C ILE A 552 41.69 13.13 -29.30
N GLU A 553 42.05 13.50 -30.53
CA GLU A 553 43.40 13.30 -31.08
C GLU A 553 44.49 13.85 -30.14
N GLY A 554 45.52 13.04 -29.90
CA GLY A 554 46.67 13.43 -29.07
C GLY A 554 46.42 13.41 -27.57
N THR A 555 45.24 12.97 -27.10
CA THR A 555 44.94 12.83 -25.67
C THR A 555 44.33 11.46 -25.36
N GLU A 556 44.33 11.07 -24.08
CA GLU A 556 43.54 9.93 -23.60
C GLU A 556 42.11 10.36 -23.23
N GLY A 557 41.47 11.18 -24.05
CA GLY A 557 40.13 11.74 -23.81
C GLY A 557 39.10 11.35 -24.87
N VAL A 558 37.83 11.47 -24.51
CA VAL A 558 36.70 11.30 -25.43
C VAL A 558 35.89 12.59 -25.52
N GLU A 559 35.36 12.89 -26.70
CA GLU A 559 34.42 13.97 -26.97
C GLU A 559 33.05 13.39 -27.31
N VAL A 560 31.98 14.07 -26.88
CA VAL A 560 30.60 13.74 -27.18
C VAL A 560 29.87 15.00 -27.60
N ARG A 561 29.29 14.97 -28.80
CA ARG A 561 28.47 16.09 -29.31
C ARG A 561 27.00 15.68 -29.29
N PRO A 562 26.11 16.43 -28.60
CA PRO A 562 24.71 16.04 -28.50
C PRO A 562 24.05 15.90 -29.87
N GLU A 563 23.50 14.72 -30.17
CA GLU A 563 22.82 14.44 -31.43
C GLU A 563 21.33 14.11 -31.19
N GLY A 564 20.44 14.64 -32.03
CA GLY A 564 18.99 14.48 -31.85
C GLY A 564 18.37 15.40 -30.77
N TRP A 565 19.13 16.39 -30.28
CA TRP A 565 18.69 17.38 -29.29
C TRP A 565 18.71 18.81 -29.85
N SER A 566 18.07 19.75 -29.16
CA SER A 566 18.10 21.18 -29.51
C SER A 566 19.47 21.86 -29.28
N MET A 567 20.45 21.16 -28.72
CA MET A 567 21.74 21.67 -28.25
C MET A 567 22.87 21.38 -29.24
N LYS A 568 22.79 21.97 -30.45
CA LYS A 568 23.66 21.62 -31.58
C LYS A 568 25.10 22.11 -31.46
N ARG A 569 25.40 23.04 -30.54
CA ARG A 569 26.74 23.64 -30.40
C ARG A 569 27.46 23.21 -29.14
N ALA A 570 26.85 22.34 -28.34
CA ALA A 570 27.49 21.82 -27.14
C ALA A 570 28.43 20.64 -27.43
N ALA A 571 29.41 20.46 -26.56
CA ALA A 571 30.29 19.30 -26.55
C ALA A 571 30.63 18.94 -25.09
N VAL A 572 30.81 17.65 -24.82
CA VAL A 572 31.31 17.13 -23.55
C VAL A 572 32.63 16.43 -23.81
N GLU A 573 33.69 16.89 -23.17
CA GLU A 573 35.00 16.25 -23.19
C GLU A 573 35.22 15.56 -21.85
N SER A 574 35.74 14.34 -21.87
CA SER A 574 36.12 13.59 -20.66
C SER A 574 37.48 12.92 -20.82
N TYR A 575 38.37 13.20 -19.87
CA TYR A 575 39.77 12.78 -19.89
C TYR A 575 40.04 11.62 -18.91
N SER A 576 41.18 10.94 -19.05
CA SER A 576 41.53 9.75 -18.26
C SER A 576 41.80 10.04 -16.78
N ASP A 577 42.17 11.28 -16.46
CA ASP A 577 42.38 11.80 -15.12
C ASP A 577 41.07 12.13 -14.37
N GLY A 578 39.92 11.96 -15.03
CA GLY A 578 38.60 12.25 -14.50
C GLY A 578 38.11 13.67 -14.79
N THR A 579 38.89 14.50 -15.47
CA THR A 579 38.48 15.85 -15.86
C THR A 579 37.34 15.78 -16.89
N ILE A 580 36.33 16.63 -16.72
CA ILE A 580 35.23 16.85 -17.64
C ILE A 580 35.17 18.32 -18.02
N VAL A 581 34.94 18.59 -19.30
CA VAL A 581 34.68 19.94 -19.81
C VAL A 581 33.40 19.93 -20.62
N ILE A 582 32.44 20.78 -20.27
CA ILE A 582 31.22 21.00 -21.06
C ILE A 582 31.38 22.33 -21.78
N ARG A 583 31.29 22.33 -23.11
CA ARG A 583 31.28 23.55 -23.95
C ARG A 583 29.88 23.80 -24.49
N GLY A 584 29.52 25.05 -24.71
CA GLY A 584 28.23 25.41 -25.31
C GLY A 584 28.14 26.89 -25.69
N SER A 585 27.16 27.24 -26.50
CA SER A 585 26.97 28.60 -27.01
C SER A 585 26.23 29.53 -26.04
N SER A 586 25.60 28.97 -24.99
CA SER A 586 24.89 29.71 -23.94
C SER A 586 24.87 28.92 -22.63
N GLU A 587 24.62 29.60 -21.50
CA GLU A 587 24.49 28.94 -20.20
C GLU A 587 23.37 27.88 -20.18
N ASP A 588 22.25 28.16 -20.83
CA ASP A 588 21.11 27.23 -20.85
C ASP A 588 21.43 25.95 -21.63
N GLU A 589 22.25 26.06 -22.70
CA GLU A 589 22.74 24.89 -23.43
C GLU A 589 23.63 24.04 -22.52
N ILE A 590 24.57 24.66 -21.80
CA ILE A 590 25.46 23.97 -20.85
C ILE A 590 24.67 23.34 -19.71
N LYS A 591 23.72 24.05 -19.09
CA LYS A 591 22.86 23.52 -18.01
C LYS A 591 22.08 22.27 -18.45
N ASN A 592 21.55 22.29 -19.68
CA ASN A 592 20.77 21.17 -20.21
C ASN A 592 21.65 19.92 -20.49
N VAL A 593 22.84 20.11 -21.07
CA VAL A 593 23.81 19.02 -21.29
C VAL A 593 24.32 18.50 -19.96
N ARG A 594 24.68 19.38 -19.02
CA ARG A 594 25.10 19.03 -17.66
C ARG A 594 24.07 18.13 -16.98
N ARG A 595 22.79 18.49 -16.97
CA ARG A 595 21.74 17.66 -16.37
C ARG A 595 21.69 16.23 -16.96
N LYS A 596 21.93 16.08 -18.26
CA LYS A 596 22.00 14.75 -18.91
C LYS A 596 23.27 14.01 -18.53
N LEU A 597 24.40 14.71 -18.48
CA LEU A 597 25.68 14.15 -18.08
C LEU A 597 25.65 13.68 -16.62
N GLU A 598 25.09 14.47 -15.70
CA GLU A 598 24.86 14.08 -14.31
C GLU A 598 24.01 12.81 -14.20
N SER A 599 22.98 12.69 -15.06
CA SER A 599 22.15 11.50 -15.17
C SER A 599 22.95 10.29 -15.69
N VAL A 600 23.82 10.46 -16.69
CA VAL A 600 24.75 9.42 -17.18
C VAL A 600 25.74 8.99 -16.08
N ILE A 601 26.32 9.95 -15.36
CA ILE A 601 27.27 9.69 -14.26
C ILE A 601 26.59 8.86 -13.16
N LYS A 602 25.43 9.31 -12.66
CA LYS A 602 24.66 8.60 -11.63
C LYS A 602 24.28 7.18 -12.06
N ARG A 603 23.95 6.98 -13.34
CA ARG A 603 23.68 5.63 -13.88
C ARG A 603 24.93 4.79 -14.00
N THR A 604 26.07 5.37 -14.32
CA THR A 604 27.33 4.65 -14.41
C THR A 604 27.65 4.04 -13.05
N GLU A 605 27.62 4.84 -11.99
CA GLU A 605 27.99 4.38 -10.64
C GLU A 605 26.88 3.57 -9.95
N GLY A 606 25.62 4.00 -10.08
CA GLY A 606 24.50 3.48 -9.31
C GLY A 606 23.68 2.37 -9.99
N CYS A 607 24.09 1.90 -11.18
CA CYS A 607 23.31 0.88 -11.88
C CYS A 607 23.35 -0.45 -11.13
N ILE A 608 22.16 -1.04 -10.99
CA ILE A 608 21.94 -2.35 -10.41
C ILE A 608 21.49 -3.39 -11.45
N GLY A 609 21.62 -3.11 -12.75
CA GLY A 609 21.20 -4.07 -13.78
C GLY A 609 19.69 -4.35 -13.84
N CYS A 610 18.83 -3.40 -13.44
CA CYS A 610 17.38 -3.62 -13.40
C CYS A 610 16.68 -3.76 -14.78
N GLY A 611 17.37 -3.46 -15.88
CA GLY A 611 16.84 -3.62 -17.24
C GLY A 611 15.77 -2.61 -17.70
N ILE A 612 15.31 -1.68 -16.84
CA ILE A 612 14.25 -0.71 -17.21
C ILE A 612 14.63 0.12 -18.46
N CYS A 613 15.87 0.61 -18.52
CA CYS A 613 16.35 1.40 -19.65
C CYS A 613 16.51 0.57 -20.93
N VAL A 614 16.90 -0.71 -20.80
CA VAL A 614 16.89 -1.68 -21.91
C VAL A 614 15.47 -1.77 -22.46
N GLY A 615 14.47 -1.95 -21.58
CA GLY A 615 13.04 -1.93 -21.88
C GLY A 615 12.53 -0.77 -22.73
N ARG A 616 13.15 0.40 -22.59
CA ARG A 616 12.75 1.63 -23.31
C ARG A 616 13.47 1.85 -24.62
N CYS A 617 14.56 1.13 -24.87
CA CYS A 617 15.37 1.33 -26.06
C CYS A 617 14.64 0.76 -27.28
N SER A 618 14.13 1.64 -28.14
CA SER A 618 13.43 1.25 -29.37
C SER A 618 14.37 0.76 -30.48
N SER A 619 15.68 1.02 -30.36
CA SER A 619 16.70 0.56 -31.32
C SER A 619 17.49 -0.65 -30.83
N ASP A 620 17.10 -1.22 -29.68
CA ASP A 620 17.80 -2.36 -29.05
C ASP A 620 19.32 -2.16 -28.89
N ALA A 621 19.73 -0.91 -28.67
CA ALA A 621 21.13 -0.54 -28.42
C ALA A 621 21.58 -0.83 -26.99
N LEU A 622 20.67 -0.74 -26.00
CA LEU A 622 20.99 -1.02 -24.61
C LEU A 622 20.91 -2.51 -24.32
N HIS A 623 21.94 -3.06 -23.67
CA HIS A 623 21.97 -4.43 -23.18
C HIS A 623 22.60 -4.51 -21.78
N ILE A 624 22.43 -5.64 -21.09
CA ILE A 624 23.11 -5.89 -19.82
C ILE A 624 24.26 -6.85 -20.09
N ASP A 625 25.47 -6.49 -19.70
CA ASP A 625 26.66 -7.29 -19.91
C ASP A 625 26.83 -8.41 -18.87
N GLU A 626 27.97 -9.11 -18.96
CA GLU A 626 28.37 -10.18 -18.05
C GLU A 626 28.52 -9.70 -16.60
N SER A 627 28.92 -8.44 -16.40
CA SER A 627 29.02 -7.82 -15.06
C SER A 627 27.66 -7.49 -14.45
N GLY A 628 26.57 -7.68 -15.20
CA GLY A 628 25.22 -7.34 -14.76
C GLY A 628 24.90 -5.86 -14.83
N LYS A 629 25.67 -5.10 -15.62
CA LYS A 629 25.49 -3.66 -15.76
C LYS A 629 25.08 -3.28 -17.17
N VAL A 630 24.41 -2.14 -17.29
CA VAL A 630 23.90 -1.67 -18.59
C VAL A 630 25.03 -1.07 -19.40
N MET A 631 25.11 -1.50 -20.66
CA MET A 631 26.01 -1.03 -21.72
C MET A 631 25.20 -0.64 -22.96
N ILE A 632 25.83 0.12 -23.87
CA ILE A 632 25.26 0.57 -25.14
C ILE A 632 26.13 0.08 -26.30
N SER A 633 25.47 -0.56 -27.27
CA SER A 633 25.98 -0.80 -28.62
C SER A 633 25.98 0.53 -29.39
N GLU A 634 27.17 1.02 -29.70
CA GLU A 634 27.38 2.28 -30.43
C GLU A 634 26.70 2.25 -31.80
N GLU A 635 26.86 1.14 -32.53
CA GLU A 635 26.34 0.92 -33.87
C GLU A 635 24.81 0.88 -33.98
N LYS A 636 24.11 0.66 -32.86
CA LYS A 636 22.64 0.60 -32.79
C LYS A 636 22.04 1.85 -32.15
N CYS A 637 22.83 2.65 -31.45
CA CYS A 637 22.31 3.78 -30.72
C CYS A 637 21.94 4.91 -31.68
N ILE A 638 20.73 5.45 -31.53
CA ILE A 638 20.27 6.61 -32.31
C ILE A 638 20.28 7.91 -31.49
N HIS A 639 20.96 7.90 -30.35
CA HIS A 639 21.18 9.07 -29.46
C HIS A 639 19.91 9.83 -28.99
N CYS A 640 18.72 9.23 -29.10
CA CYS A 640 17.43 9.86 -28.75
C CYS A 640 17.24 10.17 -27.26
N GLY A 641 18.05 9.57 -26.38
CA GLY A 641 17.97 9.61 -24.92
C GLY A 641 16.63 9.30 -24.26
N MET A 642 15.71 8.60 -24.94
CA MET A 642 14.48 8.09 -24.33
C MET A 642 14.76 7.16 -23.13
N CYS A 643 15.95 6.54 -23.10
CA CYS A 643 16.41 5.72 -21.99
C CYS A 643 16.73 6.55 -20.71
N LEU A 644 16.92 7.88 -20.80
CA LEU A 644 17.09 8.79 -19.65
C LEU A 644 15.80 9.01 -18.85
N GLY A 645 14.68 8.37 -19.22
CA GLY A 645 13.50 8.32 -18.37
C GLY A 645 13.82 7.77 -16.96
N PRO A 646 12.87 7.78 -16.03
CA PRO A 646 13.19 7.62 -14.62
C PRO A 646 13.89 6.28 -14.30
N CYS A 647 14.89 6.35 -13.41
CA CYS A 647 15.85 5.28 -13.12
C CYS A 647 16.09 5.14 -11.60
N PRO A 648 16.08 3.91 -11.03
CA PRO A 648 16.39 3.71 -9.61
C PRO A 648 17.78 4.24 -9.20
N ALA A 649 18.76 4.16 -10.10
CA ALA A 649 20.11 4.66 -9.86
C ALA A 649 20.16 6.18 -9.56
N GLU A 650 19.20 6.93 -10.11
CA GLU A 650 19.12 8.39 -9.94
C GLU A 650 18.14 8.79 -8.86
N SER A 651 17.02 8.07 -8.78
CA SER A 651 15.91 8.42 -7.89
C SER A 651 16.13 7.94 -6.47
N PHE A 652 16.95 6.90 -6.29
CA PHE A 652 17.00 6.19 -5.02
C PHE A 652 18.36 5.94 -4.41
N VAL A 653 19.43 5.73 -5.20
CA VAL A 653 20.77 5.44 -4.64
C VAL A 653 21.05 6.39 -3.49
N ARG A 654 21.45 5.80 -2.34
CA ARG A 654 21.90 6.56 -1.17
C ARG A 654 22.95 7.52 -1.69
N ASP A 655 22.57 8.78 -1.85
CA ASP A 655 23.52 9.82 -2.14
C ASP A 655 24.19 10.10 -0.78
N PRO A 656 25.47 9.77 -0.60
CA PRO A 656 26.20 10.17 0.61
C PRO A 656 26.32 11.70 0.74
N TYR A 657 25.82 12.47 -0.25
CA TYR A 657 26.13 13.88 -0.46
C TYR A 657 24.90 14.79 -0.55
N THR A 658 23.65 14.29 -0.54
CA THR A 658 22.47 15.18 -0.43
C THR A 658 22.02 15.37 1.02
N VAL A 659 22.51 16.50 1.56
CA VAL A 659 22.02 17.42 2.61
C VAL A 659 20.97 16.94 3.61
#